data_AF-A0A535HMT6-F1
#
_entry.id   AF-A0A535HMT6-F1
#
_cell.length_a   1.000
_cell.length_b   1.000
_cell.length_c   1.000
_cell.angle_alpha   90.00
_cell.angle_beta   90.00
_cell.angle_gamma   90.00
#
_symmetry.space_group_name_H-M   'P 1'
#
loop_
_entity.id
_entity.type
_entity.pdbx_description
1 polymer ?
#
loop_
_entity_poly.entity_id
_entity_poly.type
_entity_poly.pdbx_seq_one_letter_code
_entity_poly.pdbx_strand_id
1 'polypeptide(L)'
;YDLLIEEAAEQQGIAVKSLTLDELPEATDAVSGAVADDVLRVIHVHGNVINPESIVLTPASYRQARERVKLFLPHLYKNRTICFLGTALDEIYLLELLASLRPISAVASHVLATDHENAKAIATRASVSQYTHGVLVEEFAAGEWHSLDDLAAVLALPGEPPSTDTVIALTSARRDEMYVDSVLVVVTDQTEPDLGDFADALLAEAGLRSRLTETQVAEFGRRTVIVGAPGSGKSLLLRRLGELAPAAESPVLIRLRTVEQTVGDPIDLLEQWVSLGESLREDPQPIGQDALDSERFHFLLDGLDECSPAVQERVAQAIVRVADAYPQHRFTIASRQVSVLELFPTEDWQRLSLQPGPEWSERFLSARGTSWPALLEAHPGLGDLRDLLRLPFFLRRVVEMAEAGALAEFQGVWDVVDRIVTDAISAAANELPAEALREWLRTIALAMQVAGRTSITLQELESVPLPESLARIGTAPEIVERLLATPLLVSHARDQFAFVHRLLAEGLVAEALLRLGPSEQLLTVVAPTVSDAISGLRLDWAVPVTLAAAQDERWRTAVGGRDSLAAAKATPSTGSEDARAQAAAEIWNTYAEWELWLFNPEGYDLLEPGETLVRLLRSGGLTEFEQSVVAGLDSSSPFIRVNALQVIGRAELNDLVSDARLASFIERDDNTVVRRYAAITAARLGRTALYDLITQRLLQTTEEVERQDLAHAARDLGTKQQLFDLALDMNPRDRLAALIVEQGLASTLPPKDRLRLLRSQAEHDTTPLTSDRERFNALVREIEADDETATAVAYVALAWTIRDDSLDALLAAYPRGAAVGLKQAVED
;
A
#
# COMPACT_ATOMS: atom_id res chain seq x y z
N TYR A 1 36.44 5.36 52.84
CA TYR A 1 35.61 5.16 51.65
C TYR A 1 34.34 6.01 51.73
N ASP A 2 33.63 5.98 52.87
CA ASP A 2 32.30 6.61 53.01
C ASP A 2 32.28 8.10 52.63
N LEU A 3 33.32 8.87 52.97
CA LEU A 3 33.42 10.30 52.70
C LEU A 3 34.41 10.66 51.57
N LEU A 4 34.84 9.69 50.75
CA LEU A 4 35.90 9.92 49.76
C LEU A 4 35.55 11.02 48.75
N ILE A 5 34.28 11.09 48.32
CA ILE A 5 33.84 12.09 47.35
C ILE A 5 33.78 13.47 48.01
N GLU A 6 33.29 13.54 49.25
CA GLU A 6 33.26 14.77 50.04
C GLU A 6 34.66 15.32 50.29
N GLU A 7 35.60 14.46 50.72
CA GLU A 7 37.00 14.85 50.95
C GLU A 7 37.68 15.31 49.65
N ALA A 8 37.39 14.65 48.52
CA ALA A 8 37.89 15.05 47.21
C ALA A 8 37.31 16.40 46.74
N ALA A 9 36.01 16.63 46.94
CA ALA A 9 35.34 17.89 46.64
C ALA A 9 35.88 19.04 47.49
N GLU A 10 36.08 18.81 48.80
CA GLU A 10 36.66 19.79 49.71
C GLU A 10 38.09 20.18 49.31
N GLN A 11 38.92 19.20 48.93
CA GLN A 11 40.27 19.45 48.43
C GLN A 11 40.31 20.29 47.15
N GLN A 12 39.23 20.27 46.37
CA GLN A 12 39.06 21.03 45.13
C GLN A 12 38.27 22.33 45.31
N GLY A 13 37.84 22.65 46.54
CA GLY A 13 37.07 23.86 46.84
C GLY A 13 35.62 23.84 46.33
N ILE A 14 35.07 22.65 46.09
CA ILE A 14 33.71 22.45 45.59
C ILE A 14 32.77 22.31 46.80
N ALA A 15 31.67 23.08 46.78
CA ALA A 15 30.66 22.96 47.83
C ALA A 15 29.98 21.59 47.75
N VAL A 16 30.02 20.83 48.84
CA VAL A 16 29.42 19.49 48.92
C VAL A 16 28.30 19.44 49.95
N LYS A 17 27.24 18.71 49.63
CA LYS A 17 26.14 18.41 50.56
C LYS A 17 25.87 16.91 50.56
N SER A 18 26.15 16.27 51.70
CA SER A 18 25.82 14.86 51.91
C SER A 18 24.35 14.74 52.33
N LEU A 19 23.61 13.86 51.65
CA LEU A 19 22.20 13.59 51.89
C LEU A 19 22.01 12.13 52.30
N THR A 20 21.08 11.90 53.21
CA THR A 20 20.65 10.57 53.64
C THR A 20 19.29 10.21 53.04
N LEU A 21 18.82 8.98 53.27
CA LEU A 21 17.51 8.53 52.75
C LEU A 21 16.30 9.30 53.31
N ASP A 22 16.44 10.03 54.41
CA ASP A 22 15.39 10.91 54.94
C ASP A 22 15.30 12.25 54.18
N GLU A 23 16.33 12.58 53.41
CA GLU A 23 16.48 13.86 52.68
C GLU A 23 16.29 13.68 51.16
N LEU A 24 15.75 12.53 50.72
CA LEU A 24 15.49 12.22 49.32
C LEU A 24 14.53 13.18 48.59
N PRO A 25 13.50 13.78 49.22
CA PRO A 25 12.70 14.79 48.55
C PRO A 25 13.55 15.96 48.05
N GLU A 26 14.53 16.41 48.84
CA GLU A 26 15.46 17.47 48.45
C GLU A 26 16.39 17.03 47.31
N ALA A 27 16.83 15.76 47.32
CA ALA A 27 17.58 15.19 46.22
C ALA A 27 16.74 15.11 44.92
N THR A 28 15.44 14.85 45.05
CA THR A 28 14.52 14.75 43.91
C THR A 28 14.29 16.10 43.24
N ASP A 29 14.09 17.15 44.03
CA ASP A 29 13.92 18.54 43.54
C ASP A 29 15.18 19.05 42.83
N ALA A 30 16.37 18.63 43.27
CA ALA A 30 17.63 18.97 42.59
C ALA A 30 17.80 18.20 41.26
N VAL A 31 17.39 16.93 41.20
CA VAL A 31 17.49 16.10 39.98
C VAL A 31 16.52 16.56 38.89
N SER A 32 15.33 17.04 39.27
CA SER A 32 14.33 17.59 38.34
C SER A 32 14.64 19.00 37.83
N GLY A 33 15.71 19.63 38.33
CA GLY A 33 16.11 20.99 37.95
C GLY A 33 15.30 22.10 38.64
N ALA A 34 14.48 21.77 39.64
CA ALA A 34 13.70 22.76 40.40
C ALA A 34 14.56 23.64 41.32
N VAL A 35 15.79 23.21 41.62
CA VAL A 35 16.80 23.99 42.35
C VAL A 35 18.07 24.07 41.50
N ALA A 36 18.46 25.29 41.12
CA ALA A 36 19.74 25.56 40.46
C ALA A 36 20.76 26.01 41.49
N ASP A 37 21.66 25.11 41.91
CA ASP A 37 22.79 25.44 42.76
C ASP A 37 24.06 24.67 42.37
N ASP A 38 25.22 25.33 42.53
CA ASP A 38 26.54 24.79 42.20
C ASP A 38 27.09 23.85 43.29
N VAL A 39 26.22 23.03 43.89
CA VAL A 39 26.55 22.17 45.04
C VAL A 39 26.56 20.70 44.62
N LEU A 40 27.71 20.03 44.79
CA LEU A 40 27.84 18.59 44.62
C LEU A 40 27.04 17.87 45.71
N ARG A 41 26.09 17.01 45.32
CA ARG A 41 25.28 16.23 46.25
C ARG A 41 25.73 14.78 46.27
N VAL A 42 26.05 14.26 47.46
CA VAL A 42 26.43 12.87 47.67
C VAL A 42 25.34 12.17 48.47
N ILE A 43 24.77 11.09 47.94
CA ILE A 43 23.62 10.40 48.54
C ILE A 43 24.09 9.10 49.20
N HIS A 44 23.92 9.03 50.52
CA HIS A 44 24.31 7.91 51.36
C HIS A 44 23.15 6.93 51.55
N VAL A 45 23.07 5.91 50.69
CA VAL A 45 21.96 4.93 50.67
C VAL A 45 21.93 4.03 51.92
N HIS A 46 23.07 3.81 52.57
CA HIS A 46 23.18 2.97 53.76
C HIS A 46 23.37 3.76 55.07
N GLY A 47 23.18 5.08 54.99
CA GLY A 47 23.49 6.02 56.06
C GLY A 47 24.92 6.52 55.98
N ASN A 48 25.19 7.61 56.69
CA ASN A 48 26.44 8.36 56.65
C ASN A 48 27.18 8.20 57.99
N VAL A 49 28.49 7.93 57.97
CA VAL A 49 29.33 7.83 59.18
C VAL A 49 29.29 9.06 60.10
N ILE A 50 29.05 10.25 59.55
CA ILE A 50 28.92 11.52 60.29
C ILE A 50 27.55 11.63 60.99
N ASN A 51 26.54 10.92 60.47
CA ASN A 51 25.20 10.82 61.07
C ASN A 51 24.86 9.35 61.39
N PRO A 52 25.38 8.77 62.49
CA PRO A 52 25.24 7.35 62.80
C PRO A 52 23.79 6.86 62.94
N GLU A 53 22.85 7.76 63.25
CA GLU A 53 21.42 7.44 63.36
C GLU A 53 20.78 7.13 62.01
N SER A 54 21.39 7.59 60.90
CA SER A 54 20.96 7.29 59.53
C SER A 54 21.39 5.91 59.03
N ILE A 55 22.26 5.20 59.78
CA ILE A 55 22.85 3.92 59.34
C ILE A 55 21.80 2.81 59.34
N VAL A 56 21.66 2.14 58.20
CA VAL A 56 20.66 1.09 57.97
C VAL A 56 21.14 -0.24 58.58
N LEU A 57 20.78 -0.51 59.83
CA LEU A 57 21.26 -1.69 60.59
C LEU A 57 20.19 -2.75 60.91
N THR A 58 18.90 -2.48 60.67
CA THR A 58 17.79 -3.36 61.07
C THR A 58 16.91 -3.79 59.88
N PRO A 59 16.20 -4.93 59.96
CA PRO A 59 15.23 -5.33 58.93
C PRO A 59 14.09 -4.33 58.69
N ALA A 60 13.78 -3.49 59.69
CA ALA A 60 12.80 -2.41 59.55
C ALA A 60 13.36 -1.23 58.75
N SER A 61 14.59 -0.79 59.06
CA SER A 61 15.29 0.26 58.31
C SER A 61 15.59 -0.17 56.87
N TYR A 62 15.91 -1.44 56.61
CA TYR A 62 16.09 -1.96 55.25
C TYR A 62 14.80 -1.94 54.42
N ARG A 63 13.64 -2.22 55.03
CA ARG A 63 12.35 -2.12 54.32
C ARG A 63 12.00 -0.67 53.98
N GLN A 64 12.23 0.25 54.91
CA GLN A 64 11.99 1.68 54.69
C GLN A 64 12.93 2.25 53.62
N ALA A 65 14.20 1.83 53.63
CA ALA A 65 15.17 2.17 52.59
C ALA A 65 14.74 1.65 51.20
N ARG A 66 14.31 0.38 51.12
CA ARG A 66 13.82 -0.22 49.86
C ARG A 66 12.68 0.58 49.22
N GLU A 67 11.66 0.95 49.99
CA GLU A 67 10.50 1.68 49.44
C GLU A 67 10.89 3.07 48.93
N ARG A 68 11.78 3.77 49.64
CA ARG A 68 12.22 5.11 49.25
C ARG A 68 13.18 5.11 48.06
N VAL A 69 14.12 4.16 48.02
CA VAL A 69 15.04 3.98 46.89
C VAL A 69 14.28 3.57 45.63
N LYS A 70 13.25 2.72 45.74
CA LYS A 70 12.41 2.33 44.59
C LYS A 70 11.71 3.49 43.90
N LEU A 71 11.37 4.56 44.63
CA LEU A 71 10.73 5.75 44.06
C LEU A 71 11.75 6.72 43.44
N PHE A 72 12.92 6.85 44.04
CA PHE A 72 13.93 7.85 43.65
C PHE A 72 14.90 7.37 42.57
N LEU A 73 15.42 6.14 42.70
CA LEU A 73 16.52 5.65 41.89
C LEU A 73 16.15 5.49 40.39
N PRO A 74 14.93 5.10 39.97
CA PRO A 74 14.54 5.13 38.56
C PRO A 74 14.64 6.53 37.92
N HIS A 75 14.32 7.57 38.70
CA HIS A 75 14.36 8.95 38.23
C HIS A 75 15.81 9.44 38.08
N LEU A 76 16.68 9.05 39.01
CA LEU A 76 18.13 9.28 38.92
C LEU A 76 18.73 8.53 37.71
N TYR A 77 18.33 7.28 37.50
CA TYR A 77 18.83 6.39 36.44
C TYR A 77 18.50 6.89 35.03
N LYS A 78 17.32 7.50 34.85
CA LYS A 78 16.86 8.05 33.56
C LYS A 78 17.57 9.36 33.19
N ASN A 79 17.92 10.18 34.17
CA ASN A 79 18.28 11.59 33.95
C ASN A 79 19.76 11.91 34.20
N ARG A 80 20.52 11.00 34.82
CA ARG A 80 21.91 11.22 35.24
C ARG A 80 22.75 9.95 35.11
N THR A 81 24.05 10.12 34.87
CA THR A 81 25.03 9.03 35.04
C THR A 81 25.20 8.74 36.52
N ILE A 82 25.17 7.46 36.90
CA ILE A 82 25.27 7.01 38.29
C ILE A 82 26.61 6.31 38.49
N CYS A 83 27.32 6.65 39.56
CA CYS A 83 28.47 5.91 40.04
C CYS A 83 28.11 5.21 41.36
N PHE A 84 28.21 3.88 41.39
CA PHE A 84 28.04 3.05 42.58
C PHE A 84 29.40 2.80 43.23
N LEU A 85 29.55 3.20 44.49
CA LEU A 85 30.79 3.06 45.27
C LEU A 85 30.50 2.35 46.59
N GLY A 86 31.36 1.40 46.97
CA GLY A 86 31.30 0.74 48.28
C GLY A 86 30.15 -0.26 48.48
N THR A 87 29.50 -0.71 47.40
CA THR A 87 28.47 -1.76 47.42
C THR A 87 28.94 -3.04 46.73
N ALA A 88 28.55 -4.19 47.26
CA ALA A 88 28.71 -5.49 46.62
C ALA A 88 27.48 -5.88 45.75
N LEU A 89 26.46 -5.01 45.69
CA LEU A 89 25.14 -5.27 45.09
C LEU A 89 24.44 -6.52 45.65
N ASP A 90 24.70 -6.89 46.90
CA ASP A 90 23.99 -7.98 47.59
C ASP A 90 22.57 -7.54 48.04
N GLU A 91 22.24 -6.26 47.87
CA GLU A 91 20.93 -5.70 48.17
C GLU A 91 19.88 -6.11 47.13
N ILE A 92 19.00 -7.02 47.52
CA ILE A 92 17.90 -7.54 46.67
C ILE A 92 17.10 -6.42 45.99
N TYR A 93 16.93 -5.26 46.64
CA TYR A 93 16.15 -4.16 46.05
C TYR A 93 16.90 -3.38 44.96
N LEU A 94 18.23 -3.27 45.02
CA LEU A 94 19.03 -2.66 43.95
C LEU A 94 19.09 -3.62 42.75
N LEU A 95 19.22 -4.92 43.00
CA LEU A 95 19.17 -5.95 41.97
C LEU A 95 17.80 -6.05 41.28
N GLU A 96 16.70 -6.03 42.04
CA GLU A 96 15.33 -5.98 41.49
C GLU A 96 15.14 -4.76 40.59
N LEU A 97 15.70 -3.61 41.00
CA LEU A 97 15.58 -2.38 40.25
C LEU A 97 16.40 -2.45 38.95
N LEU A 98 17.67 -2.82 39.03
CA LEU A 98 18.53 -2.98 37.85
C LEU A 98 17.92 -3.98 36.87
N ALA A 99 17.37 -5.10 37.34
CA ALA A 99 16.66 -6.08 36.50
C ALA A 99 15.36 -5.54 35.88
N SER A 100 14.70 -4.56 36.52
CA SER A 100 13.48 -3.91 36.00
C SER A 100 13.77 -2.83 34.94
N LEU A 101 15.02 -2.35 34.88
CA LEU A 101 15.47 -1.34 33.94
C LEU A 101 16.06 -2.04 32.69
N ARG A 102 15.32 -2.08 31.58
CA ARG A 102 15.84 -2.51 30.27
C ARG A 102 16.66 -1.38 29.64
N PRO A 103 17.67 -1.68 28.79
CA PRO A 103 18.65 -0.68 28.36
C PRO A 103 17.96 0.47 27.62
N ILE A 104 18.05 1.67 28.22
CA ILE A 104 17.65 2.93 27.61
C ILE A 104 18.88 3.43 26.84
N SER A 105 18.93 3.17 25.54
CA SER A 105 19.85 3.77 24.56
C SER A 105 21.37 3.69 24.86
N ALA A 106 22.19 3.91 23.83
CA ALA A 106 23.65 3.84 23.91
C ALA A 106 24.31 5.07 24.57
N VAL A 107 23.58 5.89 25.34
CA VAL A 107 24.03 7.27 25.66
C VAL A 107 24.46 7.48 27.12
N ALA A 108 24.03 6.67 28.09
CA ALA A 108 24.51 6.78 29.48
C ALA A 108 25.23 5.49 29.96
N SER A 109 26.54 5.59 30.22
CA SER A 109 27.32 4.52 30.85
C SER A 109 27.40 4.77 32.36
N HIS A 110 26.60 4.05 33.15
CA HIS A 110 26.72 4.04 34.61
C HIS A 110 27.99 3.28 35.03
N VAL A 111 28.55 3.58 36.19
CA VAL A 111 29.80 2.95 36.66
C VAL A 111 29.58 2.28 38.02
N LEU A 112 30.09 1.07 38.20
CA LEU A 112 30.19 0.39 39.48
C LEU A 112 31.66 0.15 39.78
N ALA A 113 32.22 0.86 40.77
CA ALA A 113 33.60 0.62 41.21
C ALA A 113 33.59 -0.32 42.42
N THR A 114 34.20 -1.49 42.29
CA THR A 114 34.21 -2.54 43.32
C THR A 114 35.51 -3.32 43.33
N ASP A 115 35.81 -4.04 44.42
CA ASP A 115 37.02 -4.85 44.47
C ASP A 115 36.93 -6.10 43.59
N HIS A 116 38.08 -6.66 43.23
CA HIS A 116 38.19 -7.82 42.33
C HIS A 116 37.44 -9.08 42.83
N GLU A 117 37.26 -9.26 44.14
CA GLU A 117 36.51 -10.41 44.68
C GLU A 117 35.00 -10.20 44.51
N ASN A 118 34.52 -8.99 44.77
CA ASN A 118 33.13 -8.60 44.59
C ASN A 118 32.72 -8.52 43.11
N ALA A 119 33.59 -8.03 42.22
CA ALA A 119 33.35 -7.99 40.77
C ALA A 119 33.06 -9.40 40.21
N LYS A 120 33.81 -10.43 40.64
CA LYS A 120 33.57 -11.84 40.28
C LYS A 120 32.25 -12.38 40.81
N ALA A 121 31.87 -11.99 42.02
CA ALA A 121 30.59 -12.39 42.62
C ALA A 121 29.39 -11.77 41.87
N ILE A 122 29.49 -10.50 41.49
CA ILE A 122 28.47 -9.78 40.72
C ILE A 122 28.29 -10.39 39.32
N ALA A 123 29.39 -10.68 38.63
CA ALA A 123 29.37 -11.29 37.29
C ALA A 123 28.73 -12.68 37.26
N THR A 124 28.77 -13.43 38.37
CA THR A 124 28.22 -14.80 38.45
C THR A 124 26.81 -14.87 39.02
N ARG A 125 26.39 -13.89 39.84
CA ARG A 125 25.10 -13.92 40.56
C ARG A 125 24.04 -12.98 40.01
N ALA A 126 24.43 -11.83 39.45
CA ALA A 126 23.51 -10.74 39.14
C ALA A 126 23.36 -10.46 37.64
N SER A 127 24.21 -11.03 36.77
CA SER A 127 24.24 -10.78 35.32
C SER A 127 24.28 -9.29 34.94
N VAL A 128 24.74 -8.42 35.86
CA VAL A 128 24.87 -6.98 35.61
C VAL A 128 26.01 -6.77 34.63
N SER A 129 25.72 -6.10 33.51
CA SER A 129 26.67 -5.92 32.43
C SER A 129 26.37 -4.61 31.70
N GLN A 130 27.38 -4.06 31.02
CA GLN A 130 27.21 -2.89 30.18
C GLN A 130 26.15 -3.12 29.08
N TYR A 131 26.10 -4.33 28.51
CA TYR A 131 25.18 -4.67 27.42
C TYR A 131 23.73 -4.87 27.86
N THR A 132 23.51 -5.35 29.08
CA THR A 132 22.16 -5.65 29.57
C THR A 132 21.58 -4.52 30.42
N HIS A 133 22.44 -3.77 31.13
CA HIS A 133 22.03 -2.82 32.16
C HIS A 133 22.67 -1.42 31.98
N GLY A 134 23.62 -1.23 31.06
CA GLY A 134 24.32 0.06 30.91
C GLY A 134 25.30 0.37 32.04
N VAL A 135 25.70 -0.63 32.84
CA VAL A 135 26.64 -0.47 33.97
C VAL A 135 28.01 -1.04 33.59
N LEU A 136 29.04 -0.19 33.59
CA LEU A 136 30.44 -0.56 33.49
C LEU A 136 30.98 -0.92 34.87
N VAL A 137 31.58 -2.11 35.01
CA VAL A 137 32.18 -2.54 36.28
C VAL A 137 33.68 -2.28 36.24
N GLU A 138 34.15 -1.35 37.06
CA GLU A 138 35.55 -1.01 37.23
C GLU A 138 36.10 -1.70 38.47
N GLU A 139 37.12 -2.56 38.28
CA GLU A 139 37.68 -3.38 39.35
C GLU A 139 39.00 -2.81 39.90
N PHE A 140 39.16 -2.86 41.23
CA PHE A 140 40.43 -2.57 41.90
C PHE A 140 40.85 -3.72 42.83
N ALA A 141 42.13 -3.75 43.22
CA ALA A 141 42.64 -4.82 44.07
C ALA A 141 42.00 -4.77 45.47
N ALA A 142 41.61 -5.94 45.99
CA ALA A 142 40.96 -6.03 47.29
C ALA A 142 41.85 -5.45 48.41
N GLY A 143 41.28 -4.51 49.18
CA GLY A 143 41.98 -3.80 50.25
C GLY A 143 42.72 -2.54 49.81
N GLU A 144 42.85 -2.25 48.51
CA GLU A 144 43.49 -1.04 47.97
C GLU A 144 42.48 0.10 47.76
N TRP A 145 41.63 0.37 48.75
CA TRP A 145 40.58 1.41 48.65
C TRP A 145 41.10 2.82 48.35
N HIS A 146 42.38 3.08 48.59
CA HIS A 146 43.06 4.33 48.22
C HIS A 146 43.17 4.53 46.70
N SER A 147 42.99 3.49 45.87
CA SER A 147 42.98 3.64 44.41
C SER A 147 41.73 4.38 43.90
N LEU A 148 40.72 4.52 44.77
CA LEU A 148 39.51 5.29 44.48
C LEU A 148 39.71 6.79 44.69
N ASP A 149 40.82 7.23 45.27
CA ASP A 149 41.09 8.66 45.53
C ASP A 149 41.15 9.46 44.21
N ASP A 150 41.80 8.91 43.19
CA ASP A 150 41.87 9.52 41.85
C ASP A 150 40.49 9.53 41.15
N LEU A 151 39.70 8.47 41.32
CA LEU A 151 38.33 8.39 40.78
C LEU A 151 37.41 9.39 41.47
N ALA A 152 37.47 9.49 42.80
CA ALA A 152 36.71 10.45 43.58
C ALA A 152 37.07 11.89 43.22
N ALA A 153 38.35 12.17 42.95
CA ALA A 153 38.80 13.47 42.46
C ALA A 153 38.21 13.84 41.09
N VAL A 154 38.10 12.87 40.17
CA VAL A 154 37.46 13.10 38.86
C VAL A 154 35.95 13.29 39.00
N LEU A 155 35.28 12.48 39.84
CA LEU A 155 33.83 12.55 40.05
C LEU A 155 33.38 13.80 40.80
N ALA A 156 34.25 14.42 41.59
CA ALA A 156 33.94 15.65 42.31
C ALA A 156 33.88 16.88 41.38
N LEU A 157 34.55 16.84 40.22
CA LEU A 157 34.57 17.95 39.27
C LEU A 157 33.19 18.13 38.60
N PRO A 158 32.70 19.37 38.43
CA PRO A 158 31.46 19.62 37.68
C PRO A 158 31.64 19.17 36.23
N GLY A 159 30.82 18.21 35.79
CA GLY A 159 30.70 17.86 34.39
C GLY A 159 30.11 19.03 33.59
N GLU A 160 30.43 19.12 32.30
CA GLU A 160 29.66 20.00 31.40
C GLU A 160 28.18 19.61 31.50
N PRO A 161 27.25 20.56 31.74
CA PRO A 161 25.83 20.24 31.81
C PRO A 161 25.44 19.53 30.51
N PRO A 162 24.73 18.38 30.56
CA PRO A 162 24.11 17.86 29.35
C PRO A 162 23.21 18.97 28.84
N SER A 163 23.42 19.41 27.61
CA SER A 163 22.56 20.41 26.98
C SER A 163 21.13 19.88 27.04
N THR A 164 20.28 20.50 27.85
CA THR A 164 18.83 20.24 27.87
C THR A 164 18.16 20.65 26.57
N ASP A 165 18.89 21.31 25.67
CA ASP A 165 18.55 21.42 24.27
C ASP A 165 18.90 20.11 23.55
N THR A 166 18.13 19.05 23.80
CA THR A 166 18.08 17.95 22.83
C THR A 166 17.30 18.48 21.64
N VAL A 167 17.95 19.29 20.80
CA VAL A 167 17.42 19.66 19.51
C VAL A 167 17.24 18.38 18.73
N ILE A 168 15.98 17.93 18.61
CA ILE A 168 15.62 16.81 17.75
C ILE A 168 15.92 17.29 16.33
N ALA A 169 17.07 16.85 15.79
CA ALA A 169 17.47 17.15 14.43
C ALA A 169 16.54 16.35 13.50
N LEU A 170 15.47 16.99 13.06
CA LEU A 170 14.54 16.38 12.13
C LEU A 170 15.17 16.40 10.74
N THR A 171 15.43 15.23 10.17
CA THR A 171 15.87 15.10 8.78
C THR A 171 14.75 15.56 7.85
N SER A 172 15.05 16.44 6.90
CA SER A 172 14.09 16.81 5.86
C SER A 172 13.78 15.61 4.97
N ALA A 173 12.50 15.28 4.81
CA ALA A 173 12.09 14.24 3.89
C ALA A 173 12.38 14.66 2.44
N ARG A 174 12.94 13.73 1.65
CA ARG A 174 13.00 13.89 0.20
C ARG A 174 11.58 13.97 -0.37
N ARG A 175 11.27 15.04 -1.09
CA ARG A 175 10.09 15.12 -1.97
C ARG A 175 10.17 14.01 -3.01
N ASP A 176 9.11 13.22 -3.16
CA ASP A 176 8.96 12.38 -4.35
C ASP A 176 8.33 13.28 -5.42
N GLU A 177 9.18 13.88 -6.27
CA GLU A 177 8.78 14.78 -7.36
C GLU A 177 7.74 14.13 -8.32
N MET A 178 7.56 12.82 -8.24
CA MET A 178 6.73 12.01 -9.11
C MET A 178 5.49 11.43 -8.40
N TYR A 179 5.11 11.98 -7.25
CA TYR A 179 3.89 11.58 -6.54
C TYR A 179 2.63 11.96 -7.33
N VAL A 180 1.63 11.07 -7.32
CA VAL A 180 0.32 11.28 -7.94
C VAL A 180 -0.77 11.10 -6.91
N ASP A 181 -1.63 12.11 -6.78
CA ASP A 181 -2.70 12.17 -5.77
C ASP A 181 -3.56 10.90 -5.78
N SER A 182 -3.78 10.30 -4.63
CA SER A 182 -4.62 9.12 -4.43
C SER A 182 -6.07 9.51 -4.19
N VAL A 183 -6.99 8.55 -4.38
CA VAL A 183 -8.39 8.69 -3.99
C VAL A 183 -8.61 7.99 -2.66
N LEU A 184 -9.24 8.68 -1.71
CA LEU A 184 -9.58 8.15 -0.40
C LEU A 184 -11.09 7.99 -0.29
N VAL A 185 -11.56 6.80 0.10
CA VAL A 185 -12.98 6.49 0.25
C VAL A 185 -13.33 6.39 1.72
N VAL A 186 -14.40 7.06 2.15
CA VAL A 186 -14.89 6.95 3.52
C VAL A 186 -15.50 5.56 3.76
N VAL A 187 -15.03 4.86 4.79
CA VAL A 187 -15.55 3.55 5.19
C VAL A 187 -16.67 3.76 6.21
N THR A 188 -17.85 3.17 5.97
CA THR A 188 -18.95 3.13 6.95
C THR A 188 -19.09 1.73 7.51
N ASP A 189 -19.34 1.60 8.83
CA ASP A 189 -19.41 0.32 9.57
C ASP A 189 -20.51 -0.66 9.11
N GLN A 190 -21.25 -0.36 8.03
CA GLN A 190 -22.41 -1.16 7.58
C GLN A 190 -22.12 -2.16 6.46
N THR A 191 -20.87 -2.34 6.02
CA THR A 191 -20.53 -3.38 5.04
C THR A 191 -20.07 -4.68 5.71
N GLU A 192 -20.72 -5.79 5.33
CA GLU A 192 -20.28 -7.14 5.68
C GLU A 192 -18.81 -7.36 5.29
N PRO A 193 -18.00 -8.03 6.14
CA PRO A 193 -16.55 -8.17 5.95
C PRO A 193 -16.14 -8.96 4.69
N ASP A 194 -17.07 -9.63 4.00
CA ASP A 194 -16.78 -10.52 2.85
C ASP A 194 -16.83 -9.85 1.47
N LEU A 195 -17.32 -8.60 1.33
CA LEU A 195 -17.45 -7.93 0.02
C LEU A 195 -16.24 -7.08 -0.41
N GLY A 196 -15.28 -6.86 0.50
CA GLY A 196 -13.92 -6.38 0.21
C GLY A 196 -13.77 -4.96 -0.39
N ASP A 197 -12.50 -4.52 -0.49
CA ASP A 197 -12.08 -3.21 -1.05
C ASP A 197 -12.67 -2.93 -2.45
N PHE A 198 -13.01 -3.98 -3.21
CA PHE A 198 -13.59 -3.86 -4.55
C PHE A 198 -15.04 -3.35 -4.54
N ALA A 199 -15.89 -3.80 -3.61
CA ALA A 199 -17.26 -3.29 -3.51
C ALA A 199 -17.27 -1.81 -3.15
N ASP A 200 -16.36 -1.38 -2.26
CA ASP A 200 -16.20 0.02 -1.88
C ASP A 200 -15.72 0.90 -3.05
N ALA A 201 -14.83 0.38 -3.89
CA ALA A 201 -14.37 1.05 -5.11
C ALA A 201 -15.52 1.23 -6.10
N LEU A 202 -16.29 0.17 -6.33
CA LEU A 202 -17.41 0.14 -7.27
C LEU A 202 -18.58 1.01 -6.79
N LEU A 203 -18.84 1.04 -5.47
CA LEU A 203 -19.81 1.96 -4.86
C LEU A 203 -19.34 3.42 -4.93
N ALA A 204 -18.05 3.69 -4.74
CA ALA A 204 -17.51 5.04 -4.88
C ALA A 204 -17.50 5.51 -6.35
N GLU A 205 -17.26 4.62 -7.31
CA GLU A 205 -17.37 4.88 -8.75
C GLU A 205 -18.81 5.09 -9.20
N ALA A 206 -19.75 4.36 -8.61
CA ALA A 206 -21.18 4.59 -8.77
C ALA A 206 -21.70 5.85 -8.03
N GLY A 207 -20.84 6.60 -7.34
CA GLY A 207 -21.22 7.81 -6.59
C GLY A 207 -22.04 7.54 -5.32
N LEU A 208 -22.07 6.29 -4.85
CA LEU A 208 -22.80 5.84 -3.66
C LEU A 208 -21.98 5.99 -2.36
N ARG A 209 -20.69 6.33 -2.47
CA ARG A 209 -19.81 6.67 -1.32
C ARG A 209 -19.03 7.96 -1.55
N SER A 210 -18.79 8.70 -0.47
CA SER A 210 -18.02 9.94 -0.50
C SER A 210 -16.53 9.68 -0.74
N ARG A 211 -15.97 10.35 -1.75
CA ARG A 211 -14.54 10.42 -2.02
C ARG A 211 -13.97 11.69 -1.37
N LEU A 212 -12.80 11.56 -0.75
CA LEU A 212 -12.02 12.68 -0.22
C LEU A 212 -10.72 12.82 -1.01
N THR A 213 -10.32 14.06 -1.25
CA THR A 213 -8.99 14.39 -1.78
C THR A 213 -7.97 14.43 -0.64
N GLU A 214 -6.70 14.30 -0.99
CA GLU A 214 -5.60 14.42 -0.01
C GLU A 214 -5.57 15.79 0.66
N THR A 215 -5.87 16.85 -0.10
CA THR A 215 -6.02 18.21 0.44
C THR A 215 -7.15 18.26 1.48
N GLN A 216 -8.29 17.61 1.23
CA GLN A 216 -9.38 17.58 2.21
C GLN A 216 -8.97 16.85 3.50
N VAL A 217 -8.18 15.78 3.39
CA VAL A 217 -7.65 15.06 4.57
C VAL A 217 -6.58 15.87 5.29
N ALA A 218 -5.69 16.53 4.55
CA ALA A 218 -4.63 17.37 5.11
C ALA A 218 -5.16 18.66 5.76
N GLU A 219 -6.20 19.29 5.20
CA GLU A 219 -6.72 20.57 5.69
C GLU A 219 -7.84 20.41 6.71
N PHE A 220 -8.77 19.48 6.49
CA PHE A 220 -10.03 19.36 7.25
C PHE A 220 -10.23 18.02 7.97
N GLY A 221 -9.27 17.10 7.84
CA GLY A 221 -9.36 15.78 8.48
C GLY A 221 -9.44 15.87 10.00
N ARG A 222 -10.36 15.09 10.60
CA ARG A 222 -10.33 14.73 12.03
C ARG A 222 -9.14 13.80 12.30
N ARG A 223 -9.03 13.27 13.53
CA ARG A 223 -8.17 12.10 13.76
C ARG A 223 -8.54 11.01 12.76
N THR A 224 -7.57 10.53 11.99
CA THR A 224 -7.85 9.74 10.78
C THR A 224 -7.11 8.41 10.83
N VAL A 225 -7.78 7.32 10.43
CA VAL A 225 -7.18 6.00 10.19
C VAL A 225 -7.28 5.68 8.71
N ILE A 226 -6.15 5.58 8.03
CA ILE A 226 -6.03 5.21 6.63
C ILE A 226 -5.67 3.72 6.55
N VAL A 227 -6.56 2.94 5.93
CA VAL A 227 -6.36 1.52 5.67
C VAL A 227 -6.05 1.31 4.21
N GLY A 228 -5.10 0.45 3.89
CA GLY A 228 -4.85 0.06 2.51
C GLY A 228 -4.00 -1.19 2.39
N ALA A 229 -4.09 -1.84 1.24
CA ALA A 229 -3.30 -3.04 0.93
C ALA A 229 -1.77 -2.78 0.99
N PRO A 230 -0.95 -3.83 1.17
CA PRO A 230 0.50 -3.71 1.02
C PRO A 230 0.86 -3.17 -0.37
N GLY A 231 1.77 -2.20 -0.45
CA GLY A 231 2.15 -1.58 -1.73
C GLY A 231 1.13 -0.60 -2.32
N SER A 232 0.04 -0.28 -1.60
CA SER A 232 -0.98 0.70 -2.05
C SER A 232 -0.53 2.17 -2.00
N GLY A 233 0.65 2.46 -1.45
CA GLY A 233 1.18 3.82 -1.36
C GLY A 233 0.94 4.55 -0.03
N LYS A 234 0.44 3.87 1.02
CA LYS A 234 0.18 4.47 2.36
C LYS A 234 1.30 5.39 2.88
N SER A 235 2.55 4.91 2.88
CA SER A 235 3.69 5.69 3.36
C SER A 235 4.02 6.90 2.49
N LEU A 236 3.75 6.82 1.18
CA LEU A 236 3.91 7.96 0.26
C LEU A 236 2.78 8.99 0.51
N LEU A 237 1.55 8.52 0.71
CA LEU A 237 0.42 9.37 1.07
C LEU A 237 0.67 10.13 2.38
N LEU A 238 1.19 9.48 3.43
CA LEU A 238 1.51 10.19 4.67
C LEU A 238 2.54 11.30 4.46
N ARG A 239 3.58 11.06 3.66
CA ARG A 239 4.55 12.10 3.29
C ARG A 239 3.87 13.25 2.56
N ARG A 240 2.99 12.95 1.61
CA ARG A 240 2.23 13.94 0.87
C ARG A 240 1.28 14.76 1.74
N LEU A 241 0.59 14.12 2.70
CA LEU A 241 -0.26 14.83 3.66
C LEU A 241 0.54 15.82 4.51
N GLY A 242 1.79 15.48 4.85
CA GLY A 242 2.69 16.42 5.51
C GLY A 242 3.09 17.61 4.63
N GLU A 243 3.28 17.41 3.32
CA GLU A 243 3.55 18.51 2.38
C GLU A 243 2.33 19.44 2.22
N LEU A 244 1.13 18.88 2.26
CA LEU A 244 -0.15 19.61 2.15
C LEU A 244 -0.64 20.17 3.49
N ALA A 245 0.07 19.88 4.59
CA ALA A 245 -0.34 20.33 5.92
C ALA A 245 -0.40 21.87 5.97
N PRO A 246 -1.40 22.46 6.66
CA PRO A 246 -1.50 23.90 6.78
C PRO A 246 -0.22 24.53 7.35
N ALA A 247 0.15 25.72 6.89
CA ALA A 247 1.37 26.40 7.37
C ALA A 247 1.38 26.67 8.90
N ALA A 248 0.22 26.64 9.54
CA ALA A 248 0.07 26.78 10.98
C ALA A 248 0.28 25.47 11.77
N GLU A 249 0.62 24.37 11.09
CA GLU A 249 0.87 23.07 11.68
C GLU A 249 2.27 22.55 11.33
N SER A 250 2.85 21.79 12.27
CA SER A 250 4.15 21.15 12.12
C SER A 250 3.95 19.64 11.87
N PRO A 251 4.08 19.15 10.63
CA PRO A 251 3.94 17.73 10.32
C PRO A 251 5.17 16.92 10.75
N VAL A 252 4.92 15.83 11.49
CA VAL A 252 5.94 14.90 12.00
C VAL A 252 5.55 13.48 11.62
N LEU A 253 6.39 12.82 10.83
CA LEU A 253 6.23 11.44 10.40
C LEU A 253 6.93 10.49 11.37
N ILE A 254 6.18 9.56 11.98
CA ILE A 254 6.69 8.61 12.96
C ILE A 254 6.45 7.20 12.43
N ARG A 255 7.51 6.40 12.39
CA ARG A 255 7.44 4.98 12.02
C ARG A 255 7.04 4.16 13.25
N LEU A 256 5.84 3.59 13.28
CA LEU A 256 5.36 2.90 14.48
C LEU A 256 6.16 1.63 14.83
N ARG A 257 6.82 1.01 13.84
CA ARG A 257 7.75 -0.11 14.09
C ARG A 257 8.93 0.23 15.02
N THR A 258 9.29 1.51 15.15
CA THR A 258 10.39 1.95 16.02
C THR A 258 9.92 2.41 17.40
N VAL A 259 8.60 2.38 17.66
CA VAL A 259 8.03 2.78 18.95
C VAL A 259 8.13 1.64 19.95
N GLU A 260 9.01 1.80 20.94
CA GLU A 260 9.25 0.78 21.97
C GLU A 260 8.48 1.03 23.28
N GLN A 261 8.26 2.30 23.66
CA GLN A 261 7.51 2.66 24.87
C GLN A 261 6.04 2.89 24.56
N THR A 262 5.18 2.18 25.29
CA THR A 262 3.71 2.25 25.13
C THR A 262 2.99 2.51 26.46
N VAL A 263 3.76 2.75 27.52
CA VAL A 263 3.30 2.94 28.90
C VAL A 263 4.08 4.11 29.50
N GLY A 264 3.37 5.05 30.09
CA GLY A 264 3.95 6.29 30.62
C GLY A 264 2.92 7.41 30.61
N ASP A 265 3.35 8.58 31.08
CA ASP A 265 2.59 9.82 30.91
C ASP A 265 2.45 10.13 29.40
N PRO A 266 1.28 10.58 28.92
CA PRO A 266 1.10 11.00 27.54
C PRO A 266 2.17 11.97 27.00
N ILE A 267 2.68 12.90 27.81
CA ILE A 267 3.73 13.83 27.35
C ILE A 267 5.05 13.11 27.07
N ASP A 268 5.45 12.20 27.96
CA ASP A 268 6.69 11.42 27.82
C ASP A 268 6.65 10.54 26.57
N LEU A 269 5.47 9.94 26.30
CA LEU A 269 5.27 9.13 25.11
C LEU A 269 5.37 9.97 23.84
N LEU A 270 4.78 11.17 23.86
CA LEU A 270 4.79 12.07 22.71
C LEU A 270 6.20 12.59 22.41
N GLU A 271 6.95 13.03 23.42
CA GLU A 271 8.35 13.46 23.28
C GLU A 271 9.23 12.36 22.68
N GLN A 272 9.08 11.14 23.17
CA GLN A 272 9.80 10.01 22.62
C GLN A 272 9.42 9.76 21.15
N TRP A 273 8.13 9.75 20.82
CA TRP A 273 7.69 9.53 19.44
C TRP A 273 8.21 10.61 18.50
N VAL A 274 8.22 11.87 18.95
CA VAL A 274 8.79 13.00 18.20
C VAL A 274 10.30 12.82 18.01
N SER A 275 11.03 12.33 19.01
CA SER A 275 12.47 12.06 18.90
C SER A 275 12.83 11.00 17.85
N LEU A 276 11.87 10.12 17.53
CA LEU A 276 11.98 9.08 16.50
C LEU A 276 11.39 9.53 15.15
N GLY A 277 10.83 10.74 15.09
CA GLY A 277 10.10 11.25 13.95
C GLY A 277 10.97 11.99 12.93
N GLU A 278 10.47 12.09 11.71
CA GLU A 278 11.00 12.93 10.62
C GLU A 278 10.09 14.16 10.45
N SER A 279 10.65 15.37 10.37
CA SER A 279 9.85 16.55 10.00
C SER A 279 9.66 16.59 8.51
N LEU A 280 8.45 16.96 8.08
CA LEU A 280 8.13 17.16 6.68
C LEU A 280 8.15 18.65 6.28
N ARG A 281 8.66 19.55 7.15
CA ARG A 281 8.89 20.97 6.82
C ARG A 281 10.23 21.16 6.10
N GLU A 282 10.30 22.21 5.28
CA GLU A 282 11.56 22.63 4.63
C GLU A 282 12.59 23.18 5.63
N ASP A 283 12.15 23.76 6.75
CA ASP A 283 12.99 24.29 7.83
C ASP A 283 12.56 23.70 9.19
N PRO A 284 13.14 22.57 9.62
CA PRO A 284 12.77 21.91 10.86
C PRO A 284 13.21 22.72 12.08
N GLN A 285 12.25 23.12 12.91
CA GLN A 285 12.52 23.75 14.21
C GLN A 285 12.72 22.68 15.29
N PRO A 286 13.58 22.90 16.30
CA PRO A 286 13.71 22.02 17.45
C PRO A 286 12.37 21.90 18.19
N ILE A 287 11.92 20.66 18.45
CA ILE A 287 10.68 20.40 19.19
C ILE A 287 11.04 20.10 20.65
N GLY A 288 10.77 21.06 21.54
CA GLY A 288 10.84 20.88 22.99
C GLY A 288 9.45 20.79 23.63
N GLN A 289 9.39 20.56 24.94
CA GLN A 289 8.14 20.41 25.70
C GLN A 289 7.21 21.64 25.55
N ASP A 290 7.76 22.86 25.64
CA ASP A 290 7.02 24.11 25.45
C ASP A 290 6.38 24.21 24.05
N ALA A 291 7.00 23.61 23.02
CA ALA A 291 6.46 23.60 21.67
C ALA A 291 5.27 22.63 21.57
N LEU A 292 5.37 21.43 22.16
CA LEU A 292 4.27 20.45 22.20
C LEU A 292 3.02 21.01 22.90
N ASP A 293 3.17 21.81 23.94
CA ASP A 293 2.01 22.40 24.63
C ASP A 293 1.41 23.62 23.91
N SER A 294 2.21 24.40 23.18
CA SER A 294 1.80 25.70 22.62
C SER A 294 1.53 25.70 21.11
N GLU A 295 2.10 24.76 20.36
CA GLU A 295 1.96 24.66 18.91
C GLU A 295 0.96 23.57 18.48
N ARG A 296 0.66 23.53 17.18
CA ARG A 296 -0.17 22.47 16.58
C ARG A 296 0.70 21.57 15.71
N PHE A 297 0.75 20.30 16.05
CA PHE A 297 1.45 19.28 15.29
C PHE A 297 0.48 18.41 14.53
N HIS A 298 0.94 17.88 13.39
CA HIS A 298 0.27 16.81 12.66
C HIS A 298 1.15 15.56 12.72
N PHE A 299 0.78 14.64 13.60
CA PHE A 299 1.46 13.36 13.77
C PHE A 299 0.96 12.36 12.73
N LEU A 300 1.85 12.00 11.81
CA LEU A 300 1.64 11.04 10.75
C LEU A 300 2.27 9.72 11.19
N LEU A 301 1.45 8.77 11.64
CA LEU A 301 1.87 7.53 12.26
C LEU A 301 1.83 6.39 11.22
N ASP A 302 2.98 5.93 10.75
CA ASP A 302 3.11 4.98 9.65
C ASP A 302 3.38 3.55 10.15
N GLY A 303 2.54 2.61 9.72
CA GLY A 303 2.79 1.16 9.88
C GLY A 303 2.39 0.59 11.23
N LEU A 304 1.15 0.82 11.71
CA LEU A 304 0.68 0.16 12.94
C LEU A 304 0.71 -1.37 12.82
N ASP A 305 0.44 -1.89 11.62
CA ASP A 305 0.57 -3.31 11.29
C ASP A 305 2.01 -3.84 11.32
N GLU A 306 3.01 -2.96 11.23
CA GLU A 306 4.43 -3.31 11.30
C GLU A 306 4.93 -3.49 12.75
N CYS A 307 4.14 -3.09 13.75
CA CYS A 307 4.40 -3.47 15.15
C CYS A 307 4.13 -4.96 15.35
N SER A 308 4.87 -5.62 16.25
CA SER A 308 4.56 -7.01 16.60
C SER A 308 3.14 -7.12 17.18
N PRO A 309 2.40 -8.22 16.92
CA PRO A 309 1.02 -8.38 17.42
C PRO A 309 0.88 -8.20 18.94
N ALA A 310 1.89 -8.59 19.71
CA ALA A 310 1.93 -8.42 21.18
C ALA A 310 2.08 -6.96 21.64
N VAL A 311 2.43 -6.05 20.73
CA VAL A 311 2.66 -4.62 20.99
C VAL A 311 1.60 -3.75 20.31
N GLN A 312 1.03 -4.19 19.18
CA GLN A 312 0.00 -3.47 18.42
C GLN A 312 -1.13 -2.89 19.28
N GLU A 313 -1.75 -3.71 20.14
CA GLU A 313 -2.82 -3.27 21.04
C GLU A 313 -2.37 -2.17 22.00
N ARG A 314 -1.17 -2.30 22.56
CA ARG A 314 -0.62 -1.31 23.48
C ARG A 314 -0.26 -0.01 22.77
N VAL A 315 0.25 -0.08 21.55
CA VAL A 315 0.54 1.10 20.70
C VAL A 315 -0.75 1.80 20.34
N ALA A 316 -1.77 1.09 19.85
CA ALA A 316 -3.05 1.68 19.51
C ALA A 316 -3.71 2.36 20.72
N GLN A 317 -3.72 1.70 21.89
CA GLN A 317 -4.20 2.30 23.14
C GLN A 317 -3.39 3.53 23.55
N ALA A 318 -2.06 3.51 23.40
CA ALA A 318 -1.22 4.66 23.68
C ALA A 318 -1.55 5.83 22.73
N ILE A 319 -1.75 5.58 21.44
CA ILE A 319 -2.12 6.60 20.45
C ILE A 319 -3.45 7.24 20.83
N VAL A 320 -4.47 6.45 21.17
CA VAL A 320 -5.77 6.97 21.61
C VAL A 320 -5.60 7.85 22.85
N ARG A 321 -4.88 7.37 23.88
CA ARG A 321 -4.64 8.15 25.11
C ARG A 321 -3.89 9.46 24.87
N VAL A 322 -2.85 9.43 24.04
CA VAL A 322 -2.06 10.63 23.70
C VAL A 322 -2.91 11.61 22.90
N ALA A 323 -3.67 11.11 21.92
CA ALA A 323 -4.56 11.95 21.14
C ALA A 323 -5.62 12.62 22.02
N ASP A 324 -6.20 11.89 22.98
CA ASP A 324 -7.18 12.40 23.94
C ASP A 324 -6.61 13.44 24.91
N ALA A 325 -5.36 13.25 25.36
CA ALA A 325 -4.67 14.22 26.21
C ALA A 325 -4.32 15.52 25.47
N TYR A 326 -4.05 15.44 24.16
CA TYR A 326 -3.61 16.56 23.32
C TYR A 326 -4.53 16.80 22.11
N PRO A 327 -5.78 17.26 22.34
CA PRO A 327 -6.76 17.44 21.27
C PRO A 327 -6.41 18.57 20.29
N GLN A 328 -5.47 19.45 20.62
CA GLN A 328 -4.95 20.49 19.72
C GLN A 328 -4.08 19.92 18.61
N HIS A 329 -3.58 18.69 18.74
CA HIS A 329 -2.78 18.02 17.74
C HIS A 329 -3.64 17.14 16.83
N ARG A 330 -3.15 16.96 15.61
CA ARG A 330 -3.78 16.12 14.60
C ARG A 330 -3.05 14.79 14.51
N PHE A 331 -3.81 13.72 14.34
CA PHE A 331 -3.27 12.36 14.22
C PHE A 331 -3.81 11.70 12.96
N THR A 332 -2.92 11.23 12.10
CA THR A 332 -3.27 10.38 10.96
C THR A 332 -2.46 9.10 11.05
N ILE A 333 -3.14 7.97 11.12
CA ILE A 333 -2.53 6.65 11.20
C ILE A 333 -2.66 5.99 9.84
N ALA A 334 -1.59 5.39 9.31
CA ALA A 334 -1.67 4.49 8.18
C ALA A 334 -1.34 3.07 8.60
N SER A 335 -2.19 2.12 8.22
CA SER A 335 -2.04 0.72 8.58
C SER A 335 -2.64 -0.20 7.51
N ARG A 336 -2.24 -1.47 7.49
CA ARG A 336 -3.07 -2.53 6.90
C ARG A 336 -4.30 -2.80 7.76
N GLN A 337 -5.26 -3.53 7.21
CA GLN A 337 -6.40 -4.03 7.97
C GLN A 337 -5.89 -4.98 9.07
N VAL A 338 -6.01 -4.57 10.33
CA VAL A 338 -5.69 -5.36 11.51
C VAL A 338 -6.79 -5.19 12.55
N SER A 339 -7.04 -6.22 13.37
CA SER A 339 -8.13 -6.22 14.35
C SER A 339 -8.00 -5.09 15.38
N VAL A 340 -6.76 -4.69 15.69
CA VAL A 340 -6.51 -3.58 16.63
C VAL A 340 -7.07 -2.24 16.17
N LEU A 341 -7.39 -2.08 14.87
CA LEU A 341 -8.03 -0.86 14.37
C LEU A 341 -9.43 -0.63 14.97
N GLU A 342 -10.06 -1.66 15.54
CA GLU A 342 -11.34 -1.53 16.25
C GLU A 342 -11.24 -0.72 17.55
N LEU A 343 -10.01 -0.49 18.07
CA LEU A 343 -9.79 0.31 19.26
C LEU A 343 -9.93 1.82 19.02
N PHE A 344 -9.97 2.27 17.75
CA PHE A 344 -10.15 3.67 17.40
C PHE A 344 -11.66 3.99 17.30
N PRO A 345 -12.22 4.80 18.22
CA PRO A 345 -13.66 5.05 18.26
C PRO A 345 -14.12 5.85 17.04
N THR A 346 -15.13 5.34 16.33
CA THR A 346 -15.62 5.91 15.05
C THR A 346 -16.33 7.26 15.19
N GLU A 347 -16.69 7.67 16.42
CA GLU A 347 -17.23 9.00 16.72
C GLU A 347 -16.17 10.11 16.57
N ASP A 348 -14.92 9.80 16.95
CA ASP A 348 -13.78 10.74 17.00
C ASP A 348 -12.75 10.47 15.91
N TRP A 349 -12.67 9.24 15.40
CA TRP A 349 -11.75 8.80 14.37
C TRP A 349 -12.47 8.50 13.06
N GLN A 350 -12.02 9.13 11.97
CA GLN A 350 -12.52 8.85 10.63
C GLN A 350 -11.70 7.75 9.97
N ARG A 351 -12.36 6.70 9.48
CA ARG A 351 -11.70 5.61 8.75
C ARG A 351 -11.81 5.82 7.23
N LEU A 352 -10.66 5.81 6.57
CA LEU A 352 -10.52 5.97 5.13
C LEU A 352 -9.86 4.74 4.53
N SER A 353 -10.33 4.32 3.36
CA SER A 353 -9.69 3.30 2.55
C SER A 353 -8.89 3.94 1.42
N LEU A 354 -7.61 3.57 1.30
CA LEU A 354 -6.72 3.96 0.21
C LEU A 354 -6.85 2.97 -0.94
N GLN A 355 -7.43 3.44 -2.05
CA GLN A 355 -7.69 2.61 -3.22
C GLN A 355 -7.02 3.20 -4.46
N PRO A 356 -5.89 2.64 -4.92
CA PRO A 356 -5.32 3.00 -6.20
C PRO A 356 -6.20 2.43 -7.34
N GLY A 357 -7.12 3.25 -7.85
CA GLY A 357 -8.01 2.90 -8.95
C GLY A 357 -7.38 3.11 -10.35
N PRO A 358 -8.11 2.79 -11.44
CA PRO A 358 -7.67 3.03 -12.81
C PRO A 358 -7.22 4.48 -13.06
N GLU A 359 -7.95 5.45 -12.49
CA GLU A 359 -7.63 6.88 -12.55
C GLU A 359 -6.25 7.23 -11.98
N TRP A 360 -5.79 6.51 -10.94
CA TRP A 360 -4.44 6.71 -10.40
C TRP A 360 -3.37 6.20 -11.37
N SER A 361 -3.59 5.01 -11.94
CA SER A 361 -2.65 4.39 -12.89
C SER A 361 -2.48 5.26 -14.14
N GLU A 362 -3.58 5.80 -14.68
CA GLU A 362 -3.54 6.70 -15.83
C GLU A 362 -2.77 8.00 -15.54
N ARG A 363 -3.03 8.63 -14.39
CA ARG A 363 -2.31 9.84 -13.97
C ARG A 363 -0.83 9.56 -13.72
N PHE A 364 -0.49 8.43 -13.10
CA PHE A 364 0.89 8.00 -12.89
C PHE A 364 1.63 7.80 -14.21
N LEU A 365 1.03 7.09 -15.17
CA LEU A 365 1.62 6.88 -16.49
C LEU A 365 1.80 8.20 -17.23
N SER A 366 0.78 9.08 -17.21
CA SER A 366 0.84 10.39 -17.84
C SER A 366 1.94 11.28 -17.22
N ALA A 367 2.08 11.28 -15.89
CA ALA A 367 3.14 12.03 -15.20
C ALA A 367 4.54 11.51 -15.55
N ARG A 368 4.65 10.22 -15.89
CA ARG A 368 5.86 9.56 -16.35
C ARG A 368 6.10 9.69 -17.86
N GLY A 369 5.27 10.45 -18.57
CA GLY A 369 5.39 10.65 -20.02
C GLY A 369 5.13 9.37 -20.82
N THR A 370 4.42 8.39 -20.24
CA THR A 370 4.09 7.12 -20.87
C THR A 370 2.57 6.90 -20.83
N SER A 371 2.11 5.79 -21.41
CA SER A 371 0.71 5.39 -21.41
C SER A 371 0.58 3.88 -21.34
N TRP A 372 -0.60 3.38 -20.97
CA TRP A 372 -0.85 1.94 -20.96
C TRP A 372 -0.64 1.31 -22.35
N PRO A 373 -1.13 1.92 -23.46
CA PRO A 373 -0.79 1.47 -24.81
C PRO A 373 0.72 1.41 -25.08
N ALA A 374 1.50 2.41 -24.65
CA ALA A 374 2.95 2.43 -24.86
C ALA A 374 3.67 1.32 -24.09
N LEU A 375 3.22 1.02 -22.85
CA LEU A 375 3.75 -0.13 -22.10
C LEU A 375 3.41 -1.46 -22.77
N LEU A 376 2.17 -1.62 -23.27
CA LEU A 376 1.77 -2.81 -24.02
C LEU A 376 2.52 -2.97 -25.33
N GLU A 377 2.85 -1.87 -26.01
CA GLU A 377 3.69 -1.88 -27.20
C GLU A 377 5.11 -2.34 -26.85
N ALA A 378 5.67 -1.85 -25.74
CA ALA A 378 7.00 -2.27 -25.27
C ALA A 378 7.03 -3.75 -24.86
N HIS A 379 5.97 -4.25 -24.22
CA HIS A 379 5.83 -5.67 -23.88
C HIS A 379 4.35 -6.09 -23.78
N PRO A 380 3.80 -6.78 -24.80
CA PRO A 380 2.38 -7.14 -24.86
C PRO A 380 1.89 -8.00 -23.68
N GLY A 381 2.78 -8.80 -23.09
CA GLY A 381 2.47 -9.62 -21.91
C GLY A 381 2.15 -8.84 -20.64
N LEU A 382 2.28 -7.50 -20.63
CA LEU A 382 1.83 -6.70 -19.48
C LEU A 382 0.30 -6.65 -19.36
N GLY A 383 -0.44 -6.95 -20.44
CA GLY A 383 -1.90 -7.10 -20.39
C GLY A 383 -2.30 -8.16 -19.36
N ASP A 384 -1.60 -9.30 -19.38
CA ASP A 384 -1.77 -10.43 -18.46
C ASP A 384 -1.53 -10.07 -16.98
N LEU A 385 -0.91 -8.91 -16.71
CA LEU A 385 -0.55 -8.44 -15.38
C LEU A 385 -1.40 -7.26 -14.91
N ARG A 386 -2.43 -6.86 -15.66
CA ARG A 386 -3.16 -5.60 -15.45
C ARG A 386 -3.68 -5.43 -14.02
N ASP A 387 -4.23 -6.49 -13.42
CA ASP A 387 -4.74 -6.42 -12.04
C ASP A 387 -3.63 -6.25 -11.00
N LEU A 388 -2.50 -6.94 -11.17
CA LEU A 388 -1.31 -6.75 -10.32
C LEU A 388 -0.80 -5.30 -10.44
N LEU A 389 -0.80 -4.77 -11.67
CA LEU A 389 -0.32 -3.44 -12.02
C LEU A 389 -1.31 -2.33 -11.64
N ARG A 390 -2.45 -2.63 -11.03
CA ARG A 390 -3.26 -1.62 -10.31
C ARG A 390 -2.59 -1.18 -9.01
N LEU A 391 -1.72 -2.01 -8.43
CA LEU A 391 -1.00 -1.65 -7.21
C LEU A 391 0.21 -0.77 -7.56
N PRO A 392 0.35 0.42 -6.92
CA PRO A 392 1.42 1.37 -7.18
C PRO A 392 2.82 0.79 -7.15
N PHE A 393 3.09 -0.12 -6.21
CA PHE A 393 4.39 -0.78 -6.11
C PHE A 393 4.77 -1.51 -7.41
N PHE A 394 3.86 -2.31 -7.98
CA PHE A 394 4.16 -3.10 -9.17
C PHE A 394 4.16 -2.26 -10.44
N LEU A 395 3.22 -1.31 -10.58
CA LEU A 395 3.21 -0.41 -11.75
C LEU A 395 4.48 0.42 -11.83
N ARG A 396 4.93 0.98 -10.70
CA ARG A 396 6.18 1.74 -10.63
C ARG A 396 7.37 0.90 -11.09
N ARG A 397 7.44 -0.38 -10.69
CA ARG A 397 8.53 -1.29 -11.13
C ARG A 397 8.50 -1.54 -12.62
N VAL A 398 7.33 -1.78 -13.21
CA VAL A 398 7.20 -1.96 -14.66
C VAL A 398 7.57 -0.69 -15.42
N VAL A 399 7.18 0.49 -14.93
CA VAL A 399 7.59 1.77 -15.53
C VAL A 399 9.10 1.99 -15.41
N GLU A 400 9.71 1.69 -14.25
CA GLU A 400 11.16 1.74 -14.08
C GLU A 400 11.89 0.78 -15.05
N MET A 401 11.33 -0.42 -15.31
CA MET A 401 11.85 -1.35 -16.32
C MET A 401 11.70 -0.81 -17.75
N ALA A 402 10.59 -0.12 -18.04
CA ALA A 402 10.34 0.51 -19.34
C ALA A 402 11.32 1.67 -19.59
N GLU A 403 11.49 2.56 -18.60
CA GLU A 403 12.42 3.69 -18.62
C GLU A 403 13.88 3.21 -18.80
N ALA A 404 14.24 2.07 -18.20
CA ALA A 404 15.55 1.44 -18.36
C ALA A 404 15.71 0.67 -19.70
N GLY A 405 14.66 0.53 -20.51
CA GLY A 405 14.66 -0.24 -21.75
C GLY A 405 14.62 -1.76 -21.58
N ALA A 406 14.51 -2.26 -20.35
CA ALA A 406 14.56 -3.69 -20.04
C ALA A 406 13.34 -4.47 -20.55
N LEU A 407 12.16 -3.84 -20.61
CA LEU A 407 10.93 -4.51 -21.07
C LEU A 407 11.04 -5.08 -22.48
N ALA A 408 11.76 -4.40 -23.39
CA ALA A 408 11.94 -4.85 -24.76
C ALA A 408 12.87 -6.07 -24.88
N GLU A 409 13.68 -6.36 -23.85
CA GLU A 409 14.59 -7.51 -23.82
C GLU A 409 13.89 -8.79 -23.35
N PHE A 410 12.79 -8.63 -22.60
CA PHE A 410 12.01 -9.74 -22.07
C PHE A 410 11.31 -10.52 -23.18
N GLN A 411 11.41 -11.84 -23.09
CA GLN A 411 10.87 -12.79 -24.07
C GLN A 411 9.41 -13.13 -23.77
N GLY A 412 8.94 -12.92 -22.54
CA GLY A 412 7.54 -13.10 -22.18
C GLY A 412 7.19 -12.69 -20.75
N VAL A 413 5.93 -12.94 -20.38
CA VAL A 413 5.33 -12.57 -19.07
C VAL A 413 6.14 -13.10 -17.90
N TRP A 414 6.73 -14.29 -18.03
CA TRP A 414 7.58 -14.88 -17.01
C TRP A 414 8.74 -13.96 -16.63
N ASP A 415 9.43 -13.33 -17.57
CA ASP A 415 10.61 -12.51 -17.26
C ASP A 415 10.20 -11.26 -16.45
N VAL A 416 9.03 -10.70 -16.75
CA VAL A 416 8.44 -9.61 -15.97
C VAL A 416 8.08 -10.07 -14.56
N VAL A 417 7.41 -11.22 -14.42
CA VAL A 417 7.02 -11.79 -13.12
C VAL A 417 8.26 -12.14 -12.29
N ASP A 418 9.24 -12.78 -12.89
CA ASP A 418 10.52 -13.14 -12.26
C ASP A 418 11.25 -11.89 -11.78
N ARG A 419 11.27 -10.83 -12.60
CA ARG A 419 11.87 -9.56 -12.21
C ARG A 419 11.12 -8.90 -11.05
N ILE A 420 9.78 -8.88 -11.09
CA ILE A 420 8.95 -8.37 -10.00
C ILE A 420 9.22 -9.13 -8.69
N VAL A 421 9.26 -10.47 -8.73
CA VAL A 421 9.57 -11.31 -7.56
C VAL A 421 10.98 -11.00 -7.06
N THR A 422 11.95 -10.88 -7.96
CA THR A 422 13.34 -10.54 -7.63
C THR A 422 13.45 -9.17 -6.94
N ASP A 423 12.76 -8.16 -7.45
CA ASP A 423 12.76 -6.81 -6.89
C ASP A 423 12.05 -6.78 -5.53
N ALA A 424 10.95 -7.52 -5.36
CA ALA A 424 10.25 -7.65 -4.08
C ALA A 424 11.10 -8.35 -3.01
N ILE A 425 11.82 -9.42 -3.38
CA ILE A 425 12.79 -10.10 -2.50
C ILE A 425 13.96 -9.18 -2.17
N SER A 426 14.47 -8.44 -3.14
CA SER A 426 15.58 -7.50 -2.95
C SER A 426 15.18 -6.35 -2.02
N ALA A 427 13.95 -5.86 -2.10
CA ALA A 427 13.43 -4.85 -1.16
C ALA A 427 13.37 -5.37 0.29
N ALA A 428 13.11 -6.66 0.48
CA ALA A 428 13.17 -7.34 1.77
C ALA A 428 14.61 -7.67 2.22
N ALA A 429 15.58 -7.67 1.29
CA ALA A 429 16.93 -8.18 1.50
C ALA A 429 17.89 -7.22 2.23
N ASN A 430 17.44 -6.02 2.62
CA ASN A 430 18.27 -5.10 3.40
C ASN A 430 18.72 -5.70 4.75
N GLU A 431 18.00 -6.72 5.26
CA GLU A 431 18.31 -7.42 6.52
C GLU A 431 18.40 -8.95 6.38
N LEU A 432 18.01 -9.51 5.23
CA LEU A 432 17.91 -10.96 5.00
C LEU A 432 18.65 -11.38 3.71
N PRO A 433 19.37 -12.52 3.69
CA PRO A 433 20.06 -13.01 2.50
C PRO A 433 19.06 -13.36 1.37
N ALA A 434 19.08 -12.58 0.29
CA ALA A 434 18.11 -12.67 -0.81
C ALA A 434 17.97 -14.07 -1.43
N GLU A 435 19.09 -14.75 -1.70
CA GLU A 435 19.07 -16.08 -2.35
C GLU A 435 18.45 -17.15 -1.45
N ALA A 436 18.79 -17.14 -0.16
CA ALA A 436 18.24 -18.06 0.82
C ALA A 436 16.75 -17.77 1.09
N LEU A 437 16.39 -16.49 1.14
CA LEU A 437 14.99 -16.07 1.23
C LEU A 437 14.18 -16.55 0.03
N ARG A 438 14.71 -16.40 -1.17
CA ARG A 438 14.09 -16.88 -2.40
C ARG A 438 13.90 -18.40 -2.40
N GLU A 439 14.91 -19.16 -1.98
CA GLU A 439 14.82 -20.62 -1.85
C GLU A 439 13.74 -21.06 -0.87
N TRP A 440 13.67 -20.41 0.29
CA TRP A 440 12.70 -20.74 1.32
C TRP A 440 11.27 -20.37 0.91
N LEU A 441 11.05 -19.15 0.39
CA LEU A 441 9.74 -18.70 -0.11
C LEU A 441 9.24 -19.57 -1.27
N ARG A 442 10.15 -20.03 -2.15
CA ARG A 442 9.81 -20.98 -3.21
C ARG A 442 9.26 -22.29 -2.66
N THR A 443 9.88 -22.80 -1.60
CA THR A 443 9.45 -24.04 -0.94
C THR A 443 8.08 -23.86 -0.28
N ILE A 444 7.85 -22.73 0.39
CA ILE A 444 6.55 -22.36 0.97
C ILE A 444 5.47 -22.27 -0.10
N ALA A 445 5.72 -21.52 -1.18
CA ALA A 445 4.76 -21.35 -2.28
C ALA A 445 4.38 -22.70 -2.91
N LEU A 446 5.37 -23.58 -3.15
CA LEU A 446 5.10 -24.92 -3.67
C LEU A 446 4.28 -25.77 -2.69
N ALA A 447 4.59 -25.71 -1.39
CA ALA A 447 3.82 -26.45 -0.38
C ALA A 447 2.36 -26.00 -0.30
N MET A 448 2.13 -24.68 -0.32
CA MET A 448 0.79 -24.07 -0.37
C MET A 448 0.03 -24.52 -1.62
N GLN A 449 0.69 -24.49 -2.79
CA GLN A 449 0.10 -24.91 -4.06
C GLN A 449 -0.27 -26.40 -4.09
N VAL A 450 0.61 -27.28 -3.59
CA VAL A 450 0.34 -28.72 -3.49
C VAL A 450 -0.83 -28.99 -2.55
N ALA A 451 -0.94 -28.22 -1.47
CA ALA A 451 -2.07 -28.31 -0.54
C ALA A 451 -3.38 -27.69 -1.09
N GLY A 452 -3.34 -26.98 -2.22
CA GLY A 452 -4.48 -26.26 -2.79
C GLY A 452 -4.93 -25.09 -1.90
N ARG A 453 -3.99 -24.44 -1.21
CA ARG A 453 -4.27 -23.35 -0.26
C ARG A 453 -3.57 -22.06 -0.67
N THR A 454 -4.20 -20.93 -0.37
CA THR A 454 -3.63 -19.59 -0.59
C THR A 454 -2.95 -19.03 0.66
N SER A 455 -3.06 -19.72 1.80
CA SER A 455 -2.39 -19.38 3.06
C SER A 455 -1.71 -20.59 3.69
N ILE A 456 -0.76 -20.32 4.60
CA ILE A 456 -0.02 -21.28 5.40
C ILE A 456 -0.06 -20.88 6.88
N THR A 457 -0.21 -21.85 7.77
CA THR A 457 -0.21 -21.59 9.22
C THR A 457 1.21 -21.45 9.77
N LEU A 458 1.37 -20.82 10.95
CA LEU A 458 2.66 -20.75 11.64
C LEU A 458 3.28 -22.13 11.88
N GLN A 459 2.47 -23.10 12.33
CA GLN A 459 2.92 -24.48 12.56
C GLN A 459 3.43 -25.16 11.27
N GLU A 460 2.75 -24.92 10.15
CA GLU A 460 3.17 -25.45 8.85
C GLU A 460 4.45 -24.75 8.36
N LEU A 461 4.58 -23.44 8.58
CA LEU A 461 5.81 -22.69 8.27
C LEU A 461 7.02 -23.20 9.06
N GLU A 462 6.84 -23.48 10.36
CA GLU A 462 7.89 -24.06 11.21
C GLU A 462 8.33 -25.45 10.74
N SER A 463 7.45 -26.18 10.02
CA SER A 463 7.79 -27.47 9.42
C SER A 463 8.61 -27.35 8.13
N VAL A 464 8.67 -26.16 7.52
CA VAL A 464 9.50 -25.89 6.33
C VAL A 464 10.92 -25.52 6.78
N PRO A 465 11.95 -26.34 6.49
CA PRO A 465 13.31 -26.08 6.94
C PRO A 465 13.83 -24.72 6.44
N LEU A 466 14.36 -23.91 7.35
CA LEU A 466 15.09 -22.70 6.99
C LEU A 466 16.46 -23.07 6.40
N PRO A 467 16.86 -22.47 5.28
CA PRO A 467 18.26 -22.49 4.83
C PRO A 467 19.19 -22.01 5.94
N GLU A 468 20.40 -22.58 6.01
CA GLU A 468 21.34 -22.36 7.12
C GLU A 468 21.64 -20.86 7.37
N SER A 469 21.73 -20.06 6.30
CA SER A 469 21.97 -18.62 6.38
C SER A 469 20.81 -17.85 7.02
N LEU A 470 19.57 -18.27 6.82
CA LEU A 470 18.39 -17.68 7.48
C LEU A 470 18.25 -18.18 8.92
N ALA A 471 18.52 -19.47 9.16
CA ALA A 471 18.47 -20.05 10.50
C ALA A 471 19.45 -19.40 11.49
N ARG A 472 20.56 -18.81 10.99
CA ARG A 472 21.50 -18.02 11.80
C ARG A 472 20.97 -16.64 12.20
N ILE A 473 19.97 -16.12 11.48
CA ILE A 473 19.39 -14.78 11.70
C ILE A 473 18.20 -14.87 12.65
N GLY A 474 17.41 -15.94 12.56
CA GLY A 474 16.25 -16.16 13.41
C GLY A 474 15.50 -17.44 13.07
N THR A 475 14.45 -17.67 13.83
CA THR A 475 13.45 -18.73 13.65
C THR A 475 12.46 -18.38 12.54
N ALA A 476 11.72 -19.37 12.02
CA ALA A 476 10.73 -19.13 10.96
C ALA A 476 9.69 -18.04 11.34
N PRO A 477 9.14 -18.02 12.58
CA PRO A 477 8.27 -16.92 13.04
C PRO A 477 8.94 -15.54 12.93
N GLU A 478 10.18 -15.40 13.42
CA GLU A 478 10.91 -14.13 13.39
C GLU A 478 11.20 -13.66 11.96
N ILE A 479 11.50 -14.58 11.04
CA ILE A 479 11.66 -14.26 9.63
C ILE A 479 10.34 -13.80 9.02
N VAL A 480 9.22 -14.49 9.29
CA VAL A 480 7.89 -14.11 8.78
C VAL A 480 7.47 -12.74 9.29
N GLU A 481 7.68 -12.44 10.57
CA GLU A 481 7.38 -11.13 11.14
C GLU A 481 8.09 -10.00 10.38
N ARG A 482 9.37 -10.20 10.00
CA ARG A 482 10.10 -9.24 9.16
C ARG A 482 9.49 -9.13 7.76
N LEU A 483 9.10 -10.26 7.16
CA LEU A 483 8.51 -10.28 5.82
C LEU A 483 7.11 -9.67 5.77
N LEU A 484 6.36 -9.65 6.87
CA LEU A 484 5.08 -8.97 6.95
C LEU A 484 5.21 -7.45 6.71
N ALA A 485 6.36 -6.84 7.02
CA ALA A 485 6.63 -5.44 6.71
C ALA A 485 6.97 -5.18 5.22
N THR A 486 7.02 -6.22 4.39
CA THR A 486 7.44 -6.16 2.98
C THR A 486 6.25 -6.40 2.03
N PRO A 487 6.38 -6.16 0.70
CA PRO A 487 5.33 -6.50 -0.27
C PRO A 487 5.27 -8.00 -0.62
N LEU A 488 5.93 -8.88 0.15
CA LEU A 488 5.96 -10.32 -0.11
C LEU A 488 4.84 -11.07 0.61
N LEU A 489 4.67 -10.86 1.92
CA LEU A 489 3.70 -11.58 2.76
C LEU A 489 2.69 -10.65 3.45
N VAL A 490 1.50 -11.21 3.72
CA VAL A 490 0.41 -10.61 4.48
C VAL A 490 -0.15 -11.62 5.48
N SER A 491 -0.68 -11.12 6.60
CA SER A 491 -1.41 -11.93 7.57
C SER A 491 -2.91 -11.90 7.23
N HIS A 492 -3.53 -13.07 7.05
CA HIS A 492 -4.98 -13.19 6.82
C HIS A 492 -5.77 -13.35 8.12
N ALA A 493 -5.16 -14.01 9.11
CA ALA A 493 -5.75 -14.28 10.42
C ALA A 493 -4.62 -14.49 11.43
N ARG A 494 -4.97 -14.61 12.71
CA ARG A 494 -4.01 -14.97 13.75
C ARG A 494 -3.32 -16.28 13.36
N ASP A 495 -2.00 -16.23 13.19
CA ASP A 495 -1.12 -17.33 12.80
C ASP A 495 -1.32 -17.89 11.37
N GLN A 496 -1.95 -17.13 10.46
CA GLN A 496 -2.08 -17.49 9.04
C GLN A 496 -1.49 -16.43 8.11
N PHE A 497 -0.64 -16.87 7.19
CA PHE A 497 0.14 -16.00 6.31
C PHE A 497 -0.12 -16.37 4.84
N ALA A 498 -0.14 -15.37 3.96
CA ALA A 498 -0.22 -15.56 2.51
C ALA A 498 0.72 -14.61 1.80
N PHE A 499 0.91 -14.83 0.50
CA PHE A 499 1.56 -13.85 -0.35
C PHE A 499 0.64 -12.65 -0.58
N VAL A 500 1.20 -11.44 -0.64
CA VAL A 500 0.44 -10.20 -0.89
C VAL A 500 -0.38 -10.28 -2.17
N HIS A 501 0.16 -10.95 -3.19
CA HIS A 501 -0.56 -11.21 -4.43
C HIS A 501 -0.31 -12.64 -4.90
N ARG A 502 -1.36 -13.29 -5.42
CA ARG A 502 -1.32 -14.67 -5.91
C ARG A 502 -0.19 -14.91 -6.90
N LEU A 503 0.01 -13.96 -7.82
CA LEU A 503 1.03 -14.05 -8.86
C LEU A 503 2.47 -14.15 -8.33
N LEU A 504 2.78 -13.58 -7.16
CA LEU A 504 4.10 -13.78 -6.54
C LEU A 504 4.31 -15.24 -6.14
N ALA A 505 3.29 -15.85 -5.54
CA ALA A 505 3.30 -17.26 -5.19
C ALA A 505 3.39 -18.13 -6.45
N GLU A 506 2.56 -17.85 -7.47
CA GLU A 506 2.54 -18.60 -8.72
C GLU A 506 3.87 -18.48 -9.49
N GLY A 507 4.53 -17.32 -9.46
CA GLY A 507 5.86 -17.12 -10.01
C GLY A 507 6.91 -17.97 -9.31
N LEU A 508 6.90 -18.00 -7.98
CA LEU A 508 7.78 -18.86 -7.19
C LEU A 508 7.51 -20.36 -7.44
N VAL A 509 6.24 -20.77 -7.57
CA VAL A 509 5.87 -22.15 -7.93
C VAL A 509 6.41 -22.50 -9.31
N ALA A 510 6.26 -21.62 -10.30
CA ALA A 510 6.80 -21.83 -11.64
C ALA A 510 8.34 -21.98 -11.62
N GLU A 511 9.05 -21.17 -10.82
CA GLU A 511 10.49 -21.36 -10.60
C GLU A 511 10.81 -22.76 -10.03
N ALA A 512 9.99 -23.23 -9.08
CA ALA A 512 10.16 -24.56 -8.50
C ALA A 512 9.96 -25.66 -9.54
N LEU A 513 8.93 -25.53 -10.38
CA LEU A 513 8.64 -26.46 -11.46
C LEU A 513 9.79 -26.51 -12.49
N LEU A 514 10.35 -25.36 -12.87
CA LEU A 514 11.50 -25.30 -13.78
C LEU A 514 12.72 -26.04 -13.24
N ARG A 515 12.99 -25.92 -11.93
CA ARG A 515 14.10 -26.62 -11.26
C ARG A 515 13.88 -28.12 -11.16
N LEU A 516 12.66 -28.55 -10.84
CA LEU A 516 12.32 -29.97 -10.70
C LEU A 516 12.24 -30.69 -12.06
N GLY A 517 11.81 -29.98 -13.10
CA GLY A 517 11.49 -30.54 -14.40
C GLY A 517 10.21 -31.41 -14.38
N PRO A 518 9.66 -31.75 -15.55
CA PRO A 518 8.49 -32.62 -15.63
C PRO A 518 8.86 -34.05 -15.21
N SER A 519 8.06 -34.65 -14.35
CA SER A 519 8.15 -36.06 -13.97
C SER A 519 6.75 -36.66 -13.87
N GLU A 520 6.61 -37.97 -14.06
CA GLU A 520 5.30 -38.64 -13.93
C GLU A 520 4.63 -38.36 -12.59
N GLN A 521 5.40 -38.37 -11.50
CA GLN A 521 4.90 -38.08 -10.15
C GLN A 521 4.33 -36.66 -10.06
N LEU A 522 5.06 -35.65 -10.56
CA LEU A 522 4.55 -34.27 -10.58
C LEU A 522 3.34 -34.13 -11.50
N LEU A 523 3.36 -34.74 -12.68
CA LEU A 523 2.23 -34.70 -13.61
C LEU A 523 0.98 -35.33 -13.00
N THR A 524 1.08 -36.40 -12.19
CA THR A 524 -0.10 -36.95 -11.48
C THR A 524 -0.72 -35.96 -10.49
N VAL A 525 0.05 -34.99 -9.97
CA VAL A 525 -0.46 -33.95 -9.09
C VAL A 525 -1.03 -32.78 -9.89
N VAL A 526 -0.29 -32.36 -10.93
CA VAL A 526 -0.52 -31.13 -11.69
C VAL A 526 -1.57 -31.31 -12.78
N ALA A 527 -1.45 -32.37 -13.57
CA ALA A 527 -2.33 -32.71 -14.69
C ALA A 527 -2.75 -34.18 -14.58
N PRO A 528 -3.59 -34.55 -13.59
CA PRO A 528 -3.94 -35.94 -13.33
C PRO A 528 -4.67 -36.58 -14.53
N THR A 529 -4.38 -37.86 -14.77
CA THR A 529 -5.19 -38.72 -15.65
C THR A 529 -6.11 -39.55 -14.78
N VAL A 530 -7.40 -39.23 -14.80
CA VAL A 530 -8.45 -39.95 -14.04
C VAL A 530 -8.91 -41.17 -14.84
N SER A 531 -8.97 -41.06 -16.16
CA SER A 531 -9.27 -42.16 -17.09
C SER A 531 -8.71 -41.84 -18.49
N ASP A 532 -8.78 -42.81 -19.41
CA ASP A 532 -8.41 -42.61 -20.83
C ASP A 532 -9.21 -41.47 -21.50
N ALA A 533 -10.37 -41.10 -20.96
CA ALA A 533 -11.22 -40.02 -21.46
C ALA A 533 -11.15 -38.72 -20.62
N ILE A 534 -10.47 -38.76 -19.46
CA ILE A 534 -10.45 -37.63 -18.51
C ILE A 534 -9.01 -37.45 -18.03
N SER A 535 -8.32 -36.54 -18.69
CA SER A 535 -7.04 -35.97 -18.28
C SER A 535 -7.10 -34.46 -18.50
N GLY A 536 -6.38 -33.70 -17.69
CA GLY A 536 -6.40 -32.25 -17.81
C GLY A 536 -5.51 -31.58 -16.78
N LEU A 537 -5.04 -30.38 -17.09
CA LEU A 537 -4.37 -29.52 -16.14
C LEU A 537 -5.37 -29.06 -15.08
N ARG A 538 -5.03 -29.23 -13.80
CA ARG A 538 -5.87 -28.69 -12.73
C ARG A 538 -5.84 -27.16 -12.78
N LEU A 539 -7.00 -26.56 -12.56
CA LEU A 539 -7.17 -25.10 -12.64
C LEU A 539 -6.30 -24.34 -11.64
N ASP A 540 -6.08 -24.86 -10.43
CA ASP A 540 -5.21 -24.24 -9.44
C ASP A 540 -3.73 -24.23 -9.89
N TRP A 541 -3.33 -25.13 -10.78
CA TRP A 541 -1.98 -25.20 -11.35
C TRP A 541 -1.84 -24.48 -12.70
N ALA A 542 -2.92 -23.93 -13.24
CA ALA A 542 -2.94 -23.40 -14.60
C ALA A 542 -1.89 -22.30 -14.82
N VAL A 543 -1.81 -21.30 -13.95
CA VAL A 543 -0.83 -20.20 -14.09
C VAL A 543 0.61 -20.68 -13.89
N PRO A 544 1.00 -21.32 -12.77
CA PRO A 544 2.40 -21.72 -12.58
C PRO A 544 2.93 -22.65 -13.69
N VAL A 545 2.08 -23.56 -14.17
CA VAL A 545 2.45 -24.48 -15.25
C VAL A 545 2.54 -23.76 -16.58
N THR A 546 1.63 -22.81 -16.86
CA THR A 546 1.70 -21.99 -18.08
C THR A 546 2.99 -21.18 -18.12
N LEU A 547 3.38 -20.56 -16.99
CA LEU A 547 4.65 -19.85 -16.86
C LEU A 547 5.87 -20.77 -17.06
N ALA A 548 5.89 -21.94 -16.42
CA ALA A 548 6.97 -22.91 -16.57
C ALA A 548 7.05 -23.51 -17.99
N ALA A 549 5.91 -23.87 -18.58
CA ALA A 549 5.83 -24.44 -19.92
C ALA A 549 6.08 -23.41 -21.04
N ALA A 550 5.90 -22.12 -20.78
CA ALA A 550 6.35 -21.07 -21.70
C ALA A 550 7.88 -21.04 -21.83
N GLN A 551 8.58 -21.28 -20.71
CA GLN A 551 10.04 -21.24 -20.61
C GLN A 551 10.74 -22.56 -20.94
N ASP A 552 10.14 -23.70 -20.60
CA ASP A 552 10.72 -25.04 -20.81
C ASP A 552 9.82 -25.90 -21.70
N GLU A 553 10.30 -26.18 -22.90
CA GLU A 553 9.61 -27.04 -23.88
C GLU A 553 9.30 -28.43 -23.30
N ARG A 554 10.14 -28.96 -22.40
CA ARG A 554 9.89 -30.27 -21.78
C ARG A 554 8.60 -30.25 -20.97
N TRP A 555 8.36 -29.18 -20.21
CA TRP A 555 7.11 -28.99 -19.47
C TRP A 555 5.92 -28.88 -20.42
N ARG A 556 6.06 -28.11 -21.51
CA ARG A 556 5.02 -27.96 -22.53
C ARG A 556 4.66 -29.28 -23.19
N THR A 557 5.64 -30.08 -23.61
CA THR A 557 5.41 -31.42 -24.19
C THR A 557 4.78 -32.37 -23.18
N ALA A 558 5.25 -32.37 -21.93
CA ALA A 558 4.74 -33.25 -20.88
C ALA A 558 3.28 -32.97 -20.53
N VAL A 559 2.92 -31.69 -20.39
CA VAL A 559 1.53 -31.26 -20.18
C VAL A 559 0.69 -31.55 -21.42
N GLY A 560 1.22 -31.31 -22.63
CA GLY A 560 0.52 -31.56 -23.89
C GLY A 560 0.12 -33.02 -24.11
N GLY A 561 0.85 -33.97 -23.52
CA GLY A 561 0.46 -35.38 -23.49
C GLY A 561 -0.77 -35.70 -22.63
N ARG A 562 -1.23 -34.77 -21.79
CA ARG A 562 -2.40 -34.91 -20.90
C ARG A 562 -3.48 -33.86 -21.13
N ASP A 563 -3.08 -32.68 -21.59
CA ASP A 563 -3.92 -31.52 -21.89
C ASP A 563 -3.28 -30.71 -23.02
N SER A 564 -3.63 -31.04 -24.27
CA SER A 564 -3.10 -30.39 -25.47
C SER A 564 -3.44 -28.90 -25.51
N LEU A 565 -4.63 -28.53 -25.06
CA LEU A 565 -5.09 -27.15 -25.02
C LEU A 565 -4.27 -26.31 -24.02
N ALA A 566 -3.99 -26.85 -22.82
CA ALA A 566 -3.13 -26.16 -21.86
C ALA A 566 -1.70 -25.95 -22.40
N ALA A 567 -1.13 -26.94 -23.08
CA ALA A 567 0.18 -26.80 -23.73
C ALA A 567 0.17 -25.77 -24.86
N ALA A 568 -0.90 -25.73 -25.66
CA ALA A 568 -1.08 -24.72 -26.70
C ALA A 568 -1.12 -23.30 -26.10
N LYS A 569 -1.87 -23.09 -25.01
CA LYS A 569 -1.92 -21.80 -24.28
C LYS A 569 -0.55 -21.36 -23.73
N ALA A 570 0.28 -22.31 -23.32
CA ALA A 570 1.62 -22.04 -22.82
C ALA A 570 2.67 -21.82 -23.93
N THR A 571 2.29 -21.82 -25.21
CA THR A 571 3.26 -21.61 -26.30
C THR A 571 3.71 -20.13 -26.33
N PRO A 572 5.02 -19.84 -26.27
CA PRO A 572 5.54 -18.48 -26.31
C PRO A 572 5.46 -17.90 -27.74
N SER A 573 5.32 -16.58 -27.83
CA SER A 573 5.38 -15.82 -29.09
C SER A 573 6.71 -15.95 -29.81
N THR A 574 7.78 -16.26 -29.08
CA THR A 574 9.15 -16.47 -29.58
C THR A 574 9.41 -17.90 -30.03
N GLY A 575 8.42 -18.80 -29.88
CA GLY A 575 8.51 -20.18 -30.37
C GLY A 575 8.64 -20.26 -31.90
N SER A 576 9.08 -21.41 -32.40
CA SER A 576 9.17 -21.66 -33.84
C SER A 576 7.81 -21.46 -34.53
N GLU A 577 7.82 -21.06 -35.80
CA GLU A 577 6.59 -20.87 -36.59
C GLU A 577 5.70 -22.11 -36.55
N ASP A 578 6.28 -23.31 -36.70
CA ASP A 578 5.55 -24.58 -36.61
C ASP A 578 4.87 -24.79 -35.25
N ALA A 579 5.58 -24.53 -34.15
CA ALA A 579 5.03 -24.69 -32.80
C ALA A 579 3.89 -23.69 -32.55
N ARG A 580 4.05 -22.44 -32.99
CA ARG A 580 3.01 -21.42 -32.89
C ARG A 580 1.80 -21.74 -33.76
N ALA A 581 2.01 -22.22 -34.99
CA ALA A 581 0.94 -22.63 -35.89
C ALA A 581 0.13 -23.80 -35.31
N GLN A 582 0.81 -24.81 -34.76
CA GLN A 582 0.17 -25.95 -34.12
C GLN A 582 -0.65 -25.52 -32.88
N ALA A 583 -0.09 -24.66 -32.03
CA ALA A 583 -0.79 -24.13 -30.86
C ALA A 583 -2.02 -23.30 -31.25
N ALA A 584 -1.89 -22.42 -32.25
CA ALA A 584 -2.99 -21.62 -32.76
C ALA A 584 -4.12 -22.49 -33.32
N ALA A 585 -3.76 -23.51 -34.12
CA ALA A 585 -4.70 -24.48 -34.66
C ALA A 585 -5.42 -25.29 -33.56
N GLU A 586 -4.69 -25.76 -32.54
CA GLU A 586 -5.26 -26.50 -31.41
C GLU A 586 -6.31 -25.67 -30.67
N ILE A 587 -5.97 -24.42 -30.31
CA ILE A 587 -6.89 -23.50 -29.62
C ILE A 587 -8.13 -23.24 -30.49
N TRP A 588 -7.92 -22.88 -31.76
CA TRP A 588 -9.02 -22.57 -32.68
C TRP A 588 -9.95 -23.75 -32.91
N ASN A 589 -9.39 -24.92 -33.25
CA ASN A 589 -10.16 -26.11 -33.55
C ASN A 589 -10.95 -26.59 -32.33
N THR A 590 -10.34 -26.58 -31.14
CA THR A 590 -11.03 -26.98 -29.90
C THR A 590 -12.26 -26.10 -29.65
N TYR A 591 -12.12 -24.78 -29.73
CA TYR A 591 -13.25 -23.87 -29.48
C TYR A 591 -14.28 -23.85 -30.61
N ALA A 592 -13.84 -24.10 -31.85
CA ALA A 592 -14.75 -24.26 -32.98
C ALA A 592 -15.56 -25.57 -32.86
N GLU A 593 -14.94 -26.68 -32.44
CA GLU A 593 -15.60 -27.96 -32.21
C GLU A 593 -16.60 -27.89 -31.06
N TRP A 594 -16.23 -27.23 -29.95
CA TRP A 594 -17.10 -27.07 -28.79
C TRP A 594 -18.18 -26.00 -28.96
N GLU A 595 -18.13 -25.24 -30.06
CA GLU A 595 -18.98 -24.07 -30.30
C GLU A 595 -19.01 -23.10 -29.10
N LEU A 596 -17.83 -22.80 -28.54
CA LEU A 596 -17.65 -21.87 -27.42
C LEU A 596 -17.01 -20.56 -27.89
N TRP A 597 -17.32 -19.48 -27.18
CA TRP A 597 -16.64 -18.20 -27.38
C TRP A 597 -15.18 -18.32 -26.94
N LEU A 598 -14.26 -17.88 -27.80
CA LEU A 598 -12.82 -17.87 -27.53
C LEU A 598 -12.43 -16.87 -26.45
N PHE A 599 -13.21 -15.80 -26.33
CA PHE A 599 -12.96 -14.71 -25.40
C PHE A 599 -14.03 -14.66 -24.31
N ASN A 600 -13.60 -14.59 -23.05
CA ASN A 600 -14.46 -14.52 -21.88
C ASN A 600 -14.21 -13.22 -21.11
N PRO A 601 -15.20 -12.32 -20.97
CA PRO A 601 -15.03 -11.06 -20.23
C PRO A 601 -14.68 -11.21 -18.75
N GLU A 602 -14.88 -12.39 -18.15
CA GLU A 602 -14.55 -12.69 -16.74
C GLU A 602 -13.22 -13.46 -16.57
N GLY A 603 -12.50 -13.74 -17.67
CA GLY A 603 -11.27 -14.54 -17.65
C GLY A 603 -10.04 -13.78 -17.14
N TYR A 604 -9.06 -14.52 -16.61
CA TYR A 604 -7.69 -14.01 -16.43
C TYR A 604 -6.96 -14.07 -17.79
N ASP A 605 -6.54 -12.92 -18.33
CA ASP A 605 -5.92 -12.76 -19.65
C ASP A 605 -4.82 -13.83 -19.95
N LEU A 606 -3.96 -14.16 -18.98
CA LEU A 606 -2.87 -15.14 -19.16
C LEU A 606 -3.35 -16.56 -19.55
N LEU A 607 -4.53 -16.96 -19.06
CA LEU A 607 -5.12 -18.28 -19.29
C LEU A 607 -6.22 -18.25 -20.37
N GLU A 608 -6.53 -17.06 -20.87
CA GLU A 608 -7.55 -16.85 -21.87
C GLU A 608 -7.03 -17.37 -23.23
N PRO A 609 -7.69 -18.38 -23.82
CA PRO A 609 -7.23 -18.96 -25.08
C PRO A 609 -7.28 -17.96 -26.23
N GLY A 610 -8.29 -17.08 -26.26
CA GLY A 610 -8.39 -16.01 -27.25
C GLY A 610 -7.19 -15.05 -27.22
N GLU A 611 -6.76 -14.60 -26.04
CA GLU A 611 -5.59 -13.72 -25.91
C GLU A 611 -4.29 -14.42 -26.27
N THR A 612 -4.15 -15.70 -25.91
CA THR A 612 -3.01 -16.48 -26.40
C THR A 612 -2.99 -16.56 -27.92
N LEU A 613 -4.13 -16.82 -28.55
CA LEU A 613 -4.23 -16.90 -30.00
C LEU A 613 -3.83 -15.57 -30.68
N VAL A 614 -4.31 -14.45 -30.13
CA VAL A 614 -3.95 -13.10 -30.58
C VAL A 614 -2.45 -12.85 -30.45
N ARG A 615 -1.85 -13.21 -29.31
CA ARG A 615 -0.40 -13.09 -29.06
C ARG A 615 0.43 -13.88 -30.08
N LEU A 616 0.03 -15.11 -30.39
CA LEU A 616 0.72 -15.97 -31.36
C LEU A 616 0.66 -15.38 -32.78
N LEU A 617 -0.50 -14.86 -33.17
CA LEU A 617 -0.73 -14.22 -34.47
C LEU A 617 0.08 -12.93 -34.66
N ARG A 618 0.13 -12.07 -33.63
CA ARG A 618 0.87 -10.80 -33.68
C ARG A 618 2.37 -10.95 -33.94
N SER A 619 2.93 -12.12 -33.65
CA SER A 619 4.37 -12.38 -33.93
C SER A 619 4.64 -12.72 -35.40
N GLY A 620 3.59 -12.80 -36.23
CA GLY A 620 3.68 -12.99 -37.68
C GLY A 620 4.05 -14.41 -38.10
N GLY A 621 4.08 -14.66 -39.42
CA GLY A 621 4.50 -15.94 -40.02
C GLY A 621 3.45 -17.06 -40.01
N LEU A 622 2.19 -16.77 -39.62
CA LEU A 622 1.12 -17.77 -39.49
C LEU A 622 0.07 -17.69 -40.60
N THR A 623 0.48 -17.39 -41.84
CA THR A 623 -0.44 -17.11 -42.97
C THR A 623 -1.41 -18.24 -43.30
N GLU A 624 -1.01 -19.50 -43.15
CA GLU A 624 -1.93 -20.64 -43.37
C GLU A 624 -3.05 -20.68 -42.31
N PHE A 625 -2.71 -20.34 -41.06
CA PHE A 625 -3.69 -20.28 -39.99
C PHE A 625 -4.59 -19.04 -40.12
N GLU A 626 -4.06 -17.90 -40.54
CA GLU A 626 -4.85 -16.69 -40.87
C GLU A 626 -5.95 -16.99 -41.89
N GLN A 627 -5.68 -17.82 -42.90
CA GLN A 627 -6.69 -18.29 -43.86
C GLN A 627 -7.80 -19.11 -43.20
N SER A 628 -7.47 -19.89 -42.16
CA SER A 628 -8.45 -20.65 -41.39
C SER A 628 -9.37 -19.72 -40.57
N VAL A 629 -8.82 -18.65 -40.00
CA VAL A 629 -9.61 -17.61 -39.32
C VAL A 629 -10.55 -16.92 -40.31
N VAL A 630 -10.07 -16.56 -41.50
CA VAL A 630 -10.90 -15.96 -42.56
C VAL A 630 -11.99 -16.93 -43.03
N ALA A 631 -11.69 -18.22 -43.18
CA ALA A 631 -12.68 -19.23 -43.52
C ALA A 631 -13.77 -19.36 -42.42
N GLY A 632 -13.41 -19.10 -41.16
CA GLY A 632 -14.36 -19.05 -40.04
C GLY A 632 -15.45 -17.99 -40.21
N LEU A 633 -15.20 -16.90 -40.94
CA LEU A 633 -16.22 -15.88 -41.25
C LEU A 633 -17.34 -16.42 -42.14
N ASP A 634 -17.10 -17.48 -42.91
CA ASP A 634 -18.09 -18.15 -43.76
C ASP A 634 -18.80 -19.33 -43.08
N SER A 635 -18.49 -19.59 -41.80
CA SER A 635 -19.12 -20.66 -41.04
C SER A 635 -20.62 -20.42 -40.86
N SER A 636 -21.41 -21.50 -40.88
CA SER A 636 -22.82 -21.45 -40.49
C SER A 636 -23.00 -21.17 -38.99
N SER A 637 -22.02 -21.55 -38.16
CA SER A 637 -22.06 -21.37 -36.71
C SER A 637 -21.74 -19.91 -36.34
N PRO A 638 -22.63 -19.21 -35.60
CA PRO A 638 -22.35 -17.85 -35.14
C PRO A 638 -21.17 -17.80 -34.16
N PHE A 639 -20.91 -18.88 -33.41
CA PHE A 639 -19.75 -18.99 -32.52
C PHE A 639 -18.43 -18.81 -33.27
N ILE A 640 -18.28 -19.54 -34.37
CA ILE A 640 -17.08 -19.50 -35.22
C ILE A 640 -16.95 -18.13 -35.91
N ARG A 641 -18.05 -17.55 -36.42
CA ARG A 641 -18.01 -16.22 -37.07
C ARG A 641 -17.57 -15.11 -36.11
N VAL A 642 -18.12 -15.08 -34.90
CA VAL A 642 -17.71 -14.08 -33.88
C VAL A 642 -16.28 -14.32 -33.43
N ASN A 643 -15.89 -15.57 -33.18
CA ASN A 643 -14.51 -15.91 -32.82
C ASN A 643 -13.54 -15.39 -33.90
N ALA A 644 -13.86 -15.58 -35.19
CA ALA A 644 -13.07 -15.04 -36.30
C ALA A 644 -13.00 -13.51 -36.27
N LEU A 645 -14.14 -12.82 -36.11
CA LEU A 645 -14.19 -11.35 -36.01
C LEU A 645 -13.36 -10.84 -34.83
N GLN A 646 -13.51 -11.44 -33.65
CA GLN A 646 -12.77 -11.06 -32.45
C GLN A 646 -11.27 -11.28 -32.62
N VAL A 647 -10.84 -12.41 -33.17
CA VAL A 647 -9.42 -12.70 -33.45
C VAL A 647 -8.85 -11.69 -34.43
N ILE A 648 -9.52 -11.44 -35.57
CA ILE A 648 -9.09 -10.47 -36.58
C ILE A 648 -8.98 -9.06 -35.98
N GLY A 649 -9.99 -8.64 -35.22
CA GLY A 649 -10.02 -7.32 -34.60
C GLY A 649 -8.99 -7.12 -33.49
N ARG A 650 -8.77 -8.12 -32.62
CA ARG A 650 -7.79 -8.03 -31.52
C ARG A 650 -6.35 -8.20 -32.00
N ALA A 651 -6.11 -9.08 -32.97
CA ALA A 651 -4.79 -9.24 -33.58
C ALA A 651 -4.46 -8.15 -34.61
N GLU A 652 -5.38 -7.21 -34.87
CA GLU A 652 -5.23 -6.07 -35.79
C GLU A 652 -4.84 -6.49 -37.22
N LEU A 653 -5.43 -7.61 -37.67
CA LEU A 653 -5.13 -8.21 -38.97
C LEU A 653 -5.90 -7.50 -40.08
N ASN A 654 -5.51 -6.25 -40.33
CA ASN A 654 -6.19 -5.30 -41.21
C ASN A 654 -6.51 -5.89 -42.60
N ASP A 655 -5.57 -6.60 -43.20
CA ASP A 655 -5.72 -7.07 -44.58
C ASP A 655 -6.63 -8.32 -44.74
N LEU A 656 -7.04 -8.94 -43.63
CA LEU A 656 -7.81 -10.19 -43.67
C LEU A 656 -9.31 -10.00 -43.86
N VAL A 657 -9.85 -8.81 -43.61
CA VAL A 657 -11.27 -8.52 -43.77
C VAL A 657 -11.49 -7.15 -44.41
N SER A 658 -12.31 -7.11 -45.46
CA SER A 658 -12.64 -5.87 -46.17
C SER A 658 -13.81 -5.13 -45.52
N ASP A 659 -13.87 -3.81 -45.72
CA ASP A 659 -14.99 -2.97 -45.27
C ASP A 659 -16.32 -3.49 -45.81
N ALA A 660 -16.38 -3.94 -47.07
CA ALA A 660 -17.58 -4.50 -47.67
C ALA A 660 -18.07 -5.77 -46.95
N ARG A 661 -17.15 -6.59 -46.44
CA ARG A 661 -17.48 -7.81 -45.70
C ARG A 661 -17.97 -7.50 -44.30
N LEU A 662 -17.31 -6.59 -43.58
CA LEU A 662 -17.78 -6.10 -42.27
C LEU A 662 -19.16 -5.43 -42.39
N ALA A 663 -19.36 -4.59 -43.42
CA ALA A 663 -20.64 -3.97 -43.71
C ALA A 663 -21.75 -5.00 -43.92
N SER A 664 -21.47 -6.08 -44.66
CA SER A 664 -22.44 -7.16 -44.86
C SER A 664 -22.85 -7.83 -43.55
N PHE A 665 -21.92 -8.04 -42.61
CA PHE A 665 -22.27 -8.57 -41.30
C PHE A 665 -23.15 -7.58 -40.52
N ILE A 666 -22.72 -6.33 -40.40
CA ILE A 666 -23.45 -5.28 -39.66
C ILE A 666 -24.87 -5.08 -40.20
N GLU A 667 -25.05 -5.09 -41.53
CA GLU A 667 -26.33 -4.82 -42.17
C GLU A 667 -27.25 -6.06 -42.20
N ARG A 668 -26.71 -7.26 -42.46
CA ARG A 668 -27.51 -8.41 -42.93
C ARG A 668 -27.36 -9.71 -42.14
N ASP A 669 -26.41 -9.84 -41.20
CA ASP A 669 -26.33 -11.10 -40.44
C ASP A 669 -27.55 -11.22 -39.53
N ASP A 670 -28.19 -12.39 -39.51
CA ASP A 670 -29.40 -12.63 -38.70
C ASP A 670 -29.07 -12.63 -37.20
N ASN A 671 -27.83 -12.91 -36.81
CA ASN A 671 -27.40 -12.99 -35.42
C ASN A 671 -26.90 -11.63 -34.90
N THR A 672 -27.58 -11.12 -33.85
CA THR A 672 -27.25 -9.85 -33.18
C THR A 672 -25.81 -9.80 -32.67
N VAL A 673 -25.28 -10.90 -32.16
CA VAL A 673 -23.92 -11.00 -31.61
C VAL A 673 -22.88 -10.86 -32.72
N VAL A 674 -23.11 -11.46 -33.90
CA VAL A 674 -22.21 -11.29 -35.05
C VAL A 674 -22.19 -9.83 -35.51
N ARG A 675 -23.35 -9.16 -35.58
CA ARG A 675 -23.43 -7.73 -35.95
C ARG A 675 -22.64 -6.84 -34.98
N ARG A 676 -22.82 -7.07 -33.68
CA ARG A 676 -22.09 -6.36 -32.61
C ARG A 676 -20.59 -6.50 -32.77
N TYR A 677 -20.10 -7.73 -32.88
CA TYR A 677 -18.66 -7.96 -33.01
C TYR A 677 -18.08 -7.53 -34.35
N ALA A 678 -18.86 -7.49 -35.43
CA ALA A 678 -18.43 -6.90 -36.69
C ALA A 678 -18.19 -5.39 -36.56
N ALA A 679 -19.07 -4.67 -35.83
CA ALA A 679 -18.86 -3.25 -35.55
C ALA A 679 -17.68 -2.99 -34.59
N ILE A 680 -17.54 -3.80 -33.53
CA ILE A 680 -16.36 -3.73 -32.63
C ILE A 680 -15.06 -3.99 -33.40
N THR A 681 -15.07 -4.95 -34.33
CA THR A 681 -13.93 -5.26 -35.20
C THR A 681 -13.62 -4.09 -36.14
N ALA A 682 -14.64 -3.48 -36.75
CA ALA A 682 -14.48 -2.28 -37.57
C ALA A 682 -13.82 -1.12 -36.80
N ALA A 683 -14.26 -0.90 -35.56
CA ALA A 683 -13.70 0.13 -34.68
C ALA A 683 -12.23 -0.12 -34.36
N ARG A 684 -11.88 -1.36 -33.95
CA ARG A 684 -10.49 -1.74 -33.66
C ARG A 684 -9.56 -1.60 -34.85
N LEU A 685 -10.04 -1.94 -36.04
CA LEU A 685 -9.28 -1.80 -37.29
C LEU A 685 -9.34 -0.37 -37.88
N GLY A 686 -9.93 0.60 -37.19
CA GLY A 686 -9.99 2.00 -37.64
C GLY A 686 -10.76 2.22 -38.94
N ARG A 687 -11.79 1.40 -39.23
CA ARG A 687 -12.58 1.43 -40.48
C ARG A 687 -13.62 2.56 -40.48
N THR A 688 -13.16 3.80 -40.53
CA THR A 688 -14.00 5.00 -40.48
C THR A 688 -15.08 5.08 -41.58
N ALA A 689 -14.86 4.41 -42.72
CA ALA A 689 -15.86 4.28 -43.79
C ALA A 689 -17.15 3.55 -43.35
N LEU A 690 -17.12 2.81 -42.25
CA LEU A 690 -18.27 2.09 -41.70
C LEU A 690 -19.05 2.89 -40.66
N TYR A 691 -18.59 4.10 -40.31
CA TYR A 691 -19.23 4.93 -39.28
C TYR A 691 -20.73 5.16 -39.55
N ASP A 692 -21.09 5.62 -40.74
CA ASP A 692 -22.49 5.95 -41.09
C ASP A 692 -23.40 4.71 -41.03
N LEU A 693 -22.88 3.54 -41.40
CA LEU A 693 -23.63 2.28 -41.32
C LEU A 693 -23.85 1.87 -39.85
N ILE A 694 -22.81 1.98 -39.02
CA ILE A 694 -22.86 1.66 -37.59
C ILE A 694 -23.85 2.59 -36.88
N THR A 695 -23.81 3.89 -37.15
CA THR A 695 -24.74 4.86 -36.54
C THR A 695 -26.18 4.68 -37.03
N GLN A 696 -26.38 4.40 -38.33
CA GLN A 696 -27.71 4.07 -38.84
C GLN A 696 -28.28 2.85 -38.12
N ARG A 697 -27.48 1.80 -37.92
CA ARG A 697 -27.91 0.58 -37.21
C ARG A 697 -28.16 0.84 -35.72
N LEU A 698 -27.27 1.58 -35.07
CA LEU A 698 -27.38 2.01 -33.68
C LEU A 698 -28.73 2.69 -33.41
N LEU A 699 -29.13 3.58 -34.32
CA LEU A 699 -30.38 4.32 -34.24
C LEU A 699 -31.63 3.47 -34.53
N GLN A 700 -31.49 2.33 -35.21
CA GLN A 700 -32.59 1.46 -35.62
C GLN A 700 -32.78 0.22 -34.73
N THR A 701 -31.74 -0.23 -34.03
CA THR A 701 -31.82 -1.46 -33.24
C THR A 701 -32.71 -1.31 -32.00
N THR A 702 -33.52 -2.33 -31.73
CA THR A 702 -34.34 -2.44 -30.52
C THR A 702 -33.61 -3.16 -29.39
N GLU A 703 -32.53 -3.87 -29.69
CA GLU A 703 -31.74 -4.64 -28.73
C GLU A 703 -30.77 -3.72 -27.97
N GLU A 704 -30.94 -3.60 -26.66
CA GLU A 704 -30.16 -2.71 -25.81
C GLU A 704 -28.66 -3.01 -25.86
N VAL A 705 -28.29 -4.29 -25.77
CA VAL A 705 -26.88 -4.70 -25.81
C VAL A 705 -26.25 -4.48 -27.19
N GLU A 706 -27.03 -4.63 -28.28
CA GLU A 706 -26.55 -4.27 -29.63
C GLU A 706 -26.32 -2.76 -29.73
N ARG A 707 -27.21 -1.95 -29.14
CA ARG A 707 -27.10 -0.50 -29.11
C ARG A 707 -25.85 -0.03 -28.36
N GLN A 708 -25.57 -0.57 -27.18
CA GLN A 708 -24.40 -0.18 -26.39
C GLN A 708 -23.09 -0.50 -27.12
N ASP A 709 -22.93 -1.69 -27.69
CA ASP A 709 -21.71 -2.07 -28.43
C ASP A 709 -21.52 -1.23 -29.71
N LEU A 710 -22.61 -0.93 -30.43
CA LEU A 710 -22.55 -0.05 -31.59
C LEU A 710 -22.21 1.39 -31.19
N ALA A 711 -22.65 1.86 -30.02
CA ALA A 711 -22.29 3.17 -29.49
C ALA A 711 -20.79 3.26 -29.16
N HIS A 712 -20.22 2.21 -28.56
CA HIS A 712 -18.77 2.11 -28.36
C HIS A 712 -18.01 2.12 -29.71
N ALA A 713 -18.46 1.33 -30.68
CA ALA A 713 -17.82 1.29 -31.99
C ALA A 713 -17.92 2.64 -32.73
N ALA A 714 -19.08 3.33 -32.65
CA ALA A 714 -19.26 4.65 -33.22
C ALA A 714 -18.35 5.69 -32.54
N ARG A 715 -18.28 5.68 -31.20
CA ARG A 715 -17.38 6.54 -30.41
C ARG A 715 -15.93 6.42 -30.88
N ASP A 716 -15.47 5.21 -31.13
CA ASP A 716 -14.07 4.95 -31.50
C ASP A 716 -13.76 5.32 -32.97
N LEU A 717 -14.77 5.38 -33.85
CA LEU A 717 -14.62 5.69 -35.28
C LEU A 717 -14.96 7.13 -35.65
N GLY A 718 -15.83 7.79 -34.88
CA GLY A 718 -16.42 9.07 -35.23
C GLY A 718 -15.48 10.26 -35.00
N THR A 719 -15.59 11.27 -35.86
CA THR A 719 -15.01 12.59 -35.58
C THR A 719 -15.79 13.30 -34.47
N LYS A 720 -15.17 14.27 -33.80
CA LYS A 720 -15.82 15.04 -32.72
C LYS A 720 -17.19 15.62 -33.12
N GLN A 721 -17.30 16.15 -34.33
CA GLN A 721 -18.56 16.70 -34.83
C GLN A 721 -19.61 15.60 -35.00
N GLN A 722 -19.22 14.47 -35.61
CA GLN A 722 -20.13 13.35 -35.80
C GLN A 722 -20.60 12.74 -34.48
N LEU A 723 -19.72 12.67 -33.46
CA LEU A 723 -20.08 12.18 -32.13
C LEU A 723 -21.01 13.15 -31.39
N PHE A 724 -20.78 14.47 -31.54
CA PHE A 724 -21.67 15.48 -30.99
C PHE A 724 -23.08 15.38 -31.59
N ASP A 725 -23.18 15.29 -32.92
CA ASP A 725 -24.45 15.14 -33.62
C ASP A 725 -25.15 13.82 -33.22
N LEU A 726 -24.38 12.72 -33.12
CA LEU A 726 -24.90 11.43 -32.69
C LEU A 726 -25.43 11.43 -31.25
N ALA A 727 -24.72 12.09 -30.32
CA ALA A 727 -25.15 12.19 -28.93
C ALA A 727 -26.51 12.92 -28.81
N LEU A 728 -26.68 14.02 -29.56
CA LEU A 728 -27.96 14.74 -29.64
C LEU A 728 -29.10 13.86 -30.19
N ASP A 729 -28.82 13.06 -31.23
CA ASP A 729 -29.80 12.12 -31.79
C ASP A 729 -30.13 10.96 -30.84
N MET A 730 -29.22 10.63 -29.91
CA MET A 730 -29.33 9.49 -29.01
C MET A 730 -29.99 9.80 -27.66
N ASN A 731 -29.79 11.00 -27.11
CA ASN A 731 -30.44 11.46 -25.88
C ASN A 731 -31.95 11.13 -25.78
N PRO A 732 -32.78 11.34 -26.82
CA PRO A 732 -34.19 10.99 -26.76
C PRO A 732 -34.51 9.48 -26.74
N ARG A 733 -33.54 8.62 -27.07
CA ARG A 733 -33.80 7.19 -27.35
C ARG A 733 -33.21 6.26 -26.31
N ASP A 734 -31.98 6.51 -25.89
CA ASP A 734 -31.26 5.68 -24.93
C ASP A 734 -30.18 6.50 -24.22
N ARG A 735 -30.41 6.76 -22.94
CA ARG A 735 -29.51 7.54 -22.09
C ARG A 735 -28.13 6.89 -21.96
N LEU A 736 -28.05 5.56 -21.88
CA LEU A 736 -26.79 4.87 -21.65
C LEU A 736 -25.94 4.85 -22.92
N ALA A 737 -26.55 4.61 -24.09
CA ALA A 737 -25.85 4.72 -25.37
C ALA A 737 -25.39 6.17 -25.65
N ALA A 738 -26.20 7.17 -25.33
CA ALA A 738 -25.81 8.57 -25.43
C ALA A 738 -24.61 8.90 -24.53
N LEU A 739 -24.64 8.44 -23.28
CA LEU A 739 -23.53 8.62 -22.33
C LEU A 739 -22.23 8.00 -22.85
N ILE A 740 -22.27 6.82 -23.46
CA ILE A 740 -21.10 6.17 -24.07
C ILE A 740 -20.49 7.06 -25.16
N VAL A 741 -21.31 7.63 -26.04
CA VAL A 741 -20.86 8.53 -27.10
C VAL A 741 -20.27 9.82 -26.50
N GLU A 742 -20.92 10.39 -25.49
CA GLU A 742 -20.47 11.60 -24.79
C GLU A 742 -19.15 11.43 -24.04
N GLN A 743 -18.84 10.23 -23.53
CA GLN A 743 -17.54 9.95 -22.94
C GLN A 743 -16.39 10.18 -23.94
N GLY A 744 -16.60 9.94 -25.23
CA GLY A 744 -15.64 10.27 -26.29
C GLY A 744 -15.41 11.78 -26.49
N LEU A 745 -16.27 12.61 -25.91
CA LEU A 745 -16.23 14.08 -26.01
C LEU A 745 -15.67 14.75 -24.74
N ALA A 746 -15.52 14.01 -23.64
CA ALA A 746 -15.47 14.51 -22.26
C ALA A 746 -14.35 15.52 -21.92
N SER A 747 -13.27 15.61 -22.71
CA SER A 747 -12.14 16.51 -22.42
C SER A 747 -11.93 17.62 -23.44
N THR A 748 -12.77 17.75 -24.47
CA THR A 748 -12.43 18.65 -25.60
C THR A 748 -13.56 19.51 -26.17
N LEU A 749 -14.78 19.41 -25.65
CA LEU A 749 -15.88 20.25 -26.13
C LEU A 749 -15.83 21.67 -25.54
N PRO A 750 -16.06 22.71 -26.37
CA PRO A 750 -16.32 24.06 -25.87
C PRO A 750 -17.46 24.06 -24.83
N PRO A 751 -17.42 24.95 -23.82
CA PRO A 751 -18.46 25.05 -22.80
C PRO A 751 -19.89 25.13 -23.35
N LYS A 752 -20.10 25.85 -24.46
CA LYS A 752 -21.42 25.99 -25.10
C LYS A 752 -21.96 24.66 -25.64
N ASP A 753 -21.11 23.82 -26.20
CA ASP A 753 -21.53 22.52 -26.75
C ASP A 753 -21.80 21.51 -25.62
N ARG A 754 -21.01 21.55 -24.54
CA ARG A 754 -21.33 20.80 -23.31
C ARG A 754 -22.70 21.18 -22.75
N LEU A 755 -23.04 22.47 -22.75
CA LEU A 755 -24.34 22.95 -22.28
C LEU A 755 -25.48 22.49 -23.20
N ARG A 756 -25.27 22.44 -24.52
CA ARG A 756 -26.26 21.91 -25.47
C ARG A 756 -26.56 20.44 -25.22
N LEU A 757 -25.56 19.62 -24.91
CA LEU A 757 -25.76 18.20 -24.55
C LEU A 757 -26.56 18.06 -23.24
N LEU A 758 -26.16 18.78 -22.19
CA LEU A 758 -26.89 18.75 -20.91
C LEU A 758 -28.33 19.24 -21.05
N ARG A 759 -28.58 20.25 -21.90
CA ARG A 759 -29.94 20.69 -22.23
C ARG A 759 -30.73 19.59 -22.93
N SER A 760 -30.17 18.98 -23.98
CA SER A 760 -30.81 17.90 -24.71
C SER A 760 -31.15 16.70 -23.80
N GLN A 761 -30.28 16.40 -22.83
CA GLN A 761 -30.57 15.40 -21.80
C GLN A 761 -31.71 15.83 -20.89
N ALA A 762 -31.69 17.06 -20.37
CA ALA A 762 -32.72 17.58 -19.49
C ALA A 762 -34.11 17.66 -20.15
N GLU A 763 -34.17 17.85 -21.47
CA GLU A 763 -35.40 17.80 -22.27
C GLU A 763 -36.06 16.41 -22.27
N HIS A 764 -35.31 15.34 -22.00
CA HIS A 764 -35.79 13.95 -22.09
C HIS A 764 -35.74 13.18 -20.77
N ASP A 765 -34.91 13.62 -19.82
CA ASP A 765 -34.77 13.00 -18.51
C ASP A 765 -34.75 14.07 -17.41
N THR A 766 -35.78 14.08 -16.57
CA THR A 766 -35.91 15.01 -15.43
C THR A 766 -35.21 14.53 -14.16
N THR A 767 -34.64 13.32 -14.20
CA THR A 767 -33.93 12.66 -13.09
C THR A 767 -32.43 12.55 -13.39
N PRO A 768 -31.67 13.65 -13.19
CA PRO A 768 -30.22 13.63 -13.41
C PRO A 768 -29.52 12.72 -12.41
N LEU A 769 -28.39 12.14 -12.83
CA LEU A 769 -27.46 11.52 -11.88
C LEU A 769 -26.76 12.62 -11.07
N THR A 770 -26.21 12.25 -9.90
CA THR A 770 -25.40 13.18 -9.08
C THR A 770 -24.25 13.78 -9.90
N SER A 771 -23.60 12.96 -10.73
CA SER A 771 -22.53 13.39 -11.64
C SER A 771 -22.99 14.41 -12.70
N ASP A 772 -24.25 14.37 -13.12
CA ASP A 772 -24.77 15.33 -14.10
C ASP A 772 -24.96 16.71 -13.46
N ARG A 773 -25.40 16.73 -12.20
CA ARG A 773 -25.54 17.95 -11.39
C ARG A 773 -24.19 18.60 -11.13
N GLU A 774 -23.19 17.80 -10.76
CA GLU A 774 -21.82 18.26 -10.55
C GLU A 774 -21.21 18.82 -11.83
N ARG A 775 -21.35 18.09 -12.95
CA ARG A 775 -20.91 18.53 -14.28
C ARG A 775 -21.57 19.84 -14.69
N PHE A 776 -22.88 19.96 -14.50
CA PHE A 776 -23.63 21.19 -14.79
C PHE A 776 -23.15 22.38 -13.94
N ASN A 777 -23.00 22.20 -12.63
CA ASN A 777 -22.55 23.26 -11.72
C ASN A 777 -21.11 23.72 -12.04
N ALA A 778 -20.21 22.80 -12.38
CA ALA A 778 -18.86 23.14 -12.84
C ALA A 778 -18.92 23.94 -14.14
N LEU A 779 -19.72 23.50 -15.11
CA LEU A 779 -19.86 24.16 -16.41
C LEU A 779 -20.41 25.59 -16.30
N VAL A 780 -21.37 25.83 -15.41
CA VAL A 780 -21.94 27.17 -15.14
C VAL A 780 -20.86 28.17 -14.70
N ARG A 781 -19.82 27.71 -14.00
CA ARG A 781 -18.70 28.56 -13.55
C ARG A 781 -17.69 28.84 -14.66
N GLU A 782 -17.66 28.02 -15.70
CA GLU A 782 -16.70 28.10 -16.81
C GLU A 782 -17.24 28.86 -18.02
N ILE A 783 -18.56 28.84 -18.24
CA ILE A 783 -19.16 29.32 -19.49
C ILE A 783 -19.19 30.86 -19.59
N GLU A 784 -18.82 31.38 -20.75
CA GLU A 784 -19.03 32.80 -21.07
C GLU A 784 -20.54 33.05 -21.25
N ALA A 785 -21.11 33.85 -20.35
CA ALA A 785 -22.55 34.04 -20.26
C ALA A 785 -23.07 35.08 -21.27
N ASP A 786 -24.19 34.74 -21.90
CA ASP A 786 -25.02 35.56 -22.78
C ASP A 786 -26.50 35.12 -22.68
N ASP A 787 -27.42 35.80 -23.36
CA ASP A 787 -28.86 35.45 -23.28
C ASP A 787 -29.16 34.02 -23.81
N GLU A 788 -28.39 33.51 -24.78
CA GLU A 788 -28.57 32.16 -25.33
C GLU A 788 -28.17 31.09 -24.31
N THR A 789 -26.98 31.22 -23.72
CA THR A 789 -26.49 30.32 -22.67
C THR A 789 -27.33 30.40 -21.42
N ALA A 790 -27.75 31.60 -20.99
CA ALA A 790 -28.67 31.77 -19.86
C ALA A 790 -30.03 31.08 -20.10
N THR A 791 -30.51 31.05 -21.35
CA THR A 791 -31.72 30.30 -21.73
C THR A 791 -31.54 28.80 -21.49
N ALA A 792 -30.43 28.22 -21.96
CA ALA A 792 -30.17 26.79 -21.77
C ALA A 792 -29.86 26.43 -20.30
N VAL A 793 -29.10 27.27 -19.59
CA VAL A 793 -28.82 27.10 -18.15
C VAL A 793 -30.11 27.13 -17.33
N ALA A 794 -31.00 28.10 -17.58
CA ALA A 794 -32.29 28.18 -16.88
C ALA A 794 -33.17 26.95 -17.13
N TYR A 795 -33.20 26.46 -18.38
CA TYR A 795 -33.94 25.26 -18.73
C TYR A 795 -33.46 24.06 -17.91
N VAL A 796 -32.16 23.75 -17.98
CA VAL A 796 -31.56 22.59 -17.28
C VAL A 796 -31.75 22.71 -15.77
N ALA A 797 -31.48 23.90 -15.20
CA ALA A 797 -31.62 24.12 -13.77
C ALA A 797 -33.04 23.85 -13.27
N LEU A 798 -34.06 24.24 -14.04
CA LEU A 798 -35.45 24.00 -13.68
C LEU A 798 -35.85 22.53 -13.88
N ALA A 799 -35.56 21.96 -15.05
CA ALA A 799 -35.87 20.58 -15.39
C ALA A 799 -35.28 19.58 -14.38
N TRP A 800 -34.07 19.87 -13.87
CA TRP A 800 -33.35 19.03 -12.91
C TRP A 800 -33.46 19.47 -11.45
N THR A 801 -34.20 20.56 -11.17
CA THR A 801 -34.39 21.15 -9.84
C THR A 801 -33.08 21.50 -9.10
N ILE A 802 -32.09 22.02 -9.82
CA ILE A 802 -30.77 22.36 -9.28
C ILE A 802 -30.78 23.79 -8.71
N ARG A 803 -30.06 23.99 -7.59
CA ARG A 803 -29.81 25.31 -6.99
C ARG A 803 -28.33 25.44 -6.63
N ASP A 804 -27.73 26.56 -7.02
CA ASP A 804 -26.34 26.94 -6.71
C ASP A 804 -26.23 28.47 -6.78
N ASP A 805 -25.42 29.09 -5.91
CA ASP A 805 -25.28 30.55 -5.87
C ASP A 805 -24.70 31.12 -7.18
N SER A 806 -23.83 30.36 -7.86
CA SER A 806 -23.22 30.76 -9.14
C SER A 806 -24.26 30.76 -10.26
N LEU A 807 -25.18 29.81 -10.22
CA LEU A 807 -26.32 29.70 -11.13
C LEU A 807 -27.27 30.90 -10.95
N ASP A 808 -27.64 31.21 -9.71
CA ASP A 808 -28.53 32.34 -9.40
C ASP A 808 -27.92 33.68 -9.85
N ALA A 809 -26.60 33.85 -9.63
CA ALA A 809 -25.87 35.02 -10.09
C ALA A 809 -25.87 35.15 -11.63
N LEU A 810 -25.65 34.05 -12.36
CA LEU A 810 -25.68 34.03 -13.83
C LEU A 810 -27.08 34.39 -14.36
N LEU A 811 -28.13 33.73 -13.84
CA LEU A 811 -29.50 33.96 -14.30
C LEU A 811 -30.00 35.38 -13.99
N ALA A 812 -29.58 35.96 -12.86
CA ALA A 812 -29.89 37.35 -12.51
C ALA A 812 -29.22 38.37 -13.45
N ALA A 813 -28.01 38.06 -13.94
CA ALA A 813 -27.28 38.93 -14.88
C ALA A 813 -27.90 38.94 -16.30
N TYR A 814 -28.57 37.86 -16.70
CA TYR A 814 -29.19 37.68 -18.03
C TYR A 814 -30.69 37.34 -17.92
N PRO A 815 -31.52 38.28 -17.42
CA PRO A 815 -32.90 37.99 -17.03
C PRO A 815 -33.83 37.67 -18.22
N ARG A 816 -33.49 38.11 -19.45
CA ARG A 816 -34.28 37.80 -20.64
C ARG A 816 -34.09 36.34 -21.04
N GLY A 817 -32.85 35.89 -21.21
CA GLY A 817 -32.53 34.49 -21.47
C GLY A 817 -33.09 33.58 -20.38
N ALA A 818 -32.86 33.93 -19.11
CA ALA A 818 -33.39 33.17 -17.97
C ALA A 818 -34.92 33.00 -18.02
N ALA A 819 -35.67 34.08 -18.26
CA ALA A 819 -37.13 34.01 -18.34
C ALA A 819 -37.62 33.13 -19.51
N VAL A 820 -36.93 33.15 -20.66
CA VAL A 820 -37.27 32.29 -21.80
C VAL A 820 -37.01 30.82 -21.46
N GLY A 821 -35.85 30.50 -20.87
CA GLY A 821 -35.47 29.14 -20.52
C GLY A 821 -36.38 28.52 -19.45
N LEU A 822 -36.68 29.28 -18.39
CA LEU A 822 -37.65 28.86 -17.36
C LEU A 822 -39.04 28.64 -17.95
N LYS A 823 -39.49 29.52 -18.85
CA LYS A 823 -40.78 29.36 -19.51
C LYS A 823 -40.82 28.07 -20.34
N GLN A 824 -39.78 27.81 -21.13
CA GLN A 824 -39.68 26.59 -21.94
C GLN A 824 -39.75 25.33 -21.07
N ALA A 825 -38.96 25.26 -20.00
CA ALA A 825 -38.96 24.11 -19.09
C ALA A 825 -40.24 23.93 -18.25
N VAL A 826 -41.15 24.91 -18.22
CA VAL A 826 -42.49 24.77 -17.62
C VAL A 826 -43.53 24.35 -18.67
N GLU A 827 -43.31 24.71 -19.93
CA GLU A 827 -44.21 24.38 -21.04
C GLU A 827 -44.04 22.92 -21.49
N ASP A 828 -42.81 22.40 -21.42
CA ASP A 828 -42.46 20.98 -21.60
C ASP A 828 -42.79 20.16 -20.34
#